data_AF-A0A9Q3VVK5-F1
#
_entry.id   AF-A0A9Q3VVK5-F1
#
_cell.length_a   1.000
_cell.length_b   1.000
_cell.length_c   1.000
_cell.angle_alpha   90.00
_cell.angle_beta   90.00
_cell.angle_gamma   90.00
#
_symmetry.space_group_name_H-M   'P 1'
#
loop_
_entity.id
_entity.type
_entity.pdbx_description
1 polymer ?
#
loop_
_entity_poly.entity_id
_entity_poly.type
_entity_poly.pdbx_seq_one_letter_code
_entity_poly.pdbx_strand_id
1 'polypeptide(L)'
;MEAALEALYEDLAYIRGGMGQRGPARLSLQNIYVPLRSDINIDLTVERYAPSSVVVRQAASELGTAAAEGPDISITSRSRNVDTGLLHLLLTRCQTLIAEGALRGLRLAPRPLIAAPLWADGQRLNIAVLEAASAVNVFRRAVLLGPPGSGKSTLAKILALAHLRPLTRLGGETPDSLGLWKSNPLVPIFVELRHLAAFPEFPSVDQPANVEHLLHYVQQVICKGDAELYSYLIGELYGSRAYLILDGLDEVPIPHDIPDALEFRREQVTGLIASVTSRFRQLKILVTSRPAGYSGWTLPDFDVLYLVPLSTTETRSLIHSWYRGMGHPEDWCAERTARLETQLPSIPESLRSQPLFVSLLAQLYESSDADLPRQRGALLAEAIDLLLGAWSLPRTGEASLPDVLGCTTQQLLSRLEVIALKSLQSGGLSYRPDEPSIPRSLILDELYELGSHVNPAGALDYISQHAGIMTSPAPRRYRFAHRLFQEYLAASAIAKSQSPGPLMIDLLKAGLPIWREVALLLADVLTNNRRGSDVWEFVGDLVASSGPRLQLMAADIVVDQSSTLARTGRIYESIAPVLRNAFRRVLTSTELAPDERRRVGSALAWVTDDRPGVGIDDQCLPDLDWCVIPGGRAVLGTNAATRRALDRYGTGWSYEREEPPHHVDVHAFDMSRYPITIEQYQSFVEAADGYSADRWWPPGGLEWKKANPPAARTAGLPGNAPQGNVTWYEATAFCAWLSERSGQAVRLPTEAEWEWAGRGPVGALYPWGDPPDDSLANTREVGVLQPMSVGSFENVTPWGPFGPCDLIGNVWEWCSSAVETDNHAFAYPYDVSDGRERCSGGDRVKRATRGGYFGTSQAVSRSTLRGRDIPSVRVERQGFRPVRSRSEASVSVTHHRVAVREGLNLHVQASELEGQQSTKPVIVFVHGFITSGTENHGIFVRAARLAHQRGYPTVLFDFEGTGYSDGDYSDFLVTTAVADLDSIVNWAVGTVRCNGSAVLFGQSLGSALAVVAQAGLPSRISALVLWNLSANFEDRYPSLFGLSTDASEGQCVARKGYMVGGDFLRDAGTVDVLAHAAAISCPTLLLNCTGDDVGDVSIAQEAARLATRVEPTLRSLDANHSFNCERSLELEAVCTSLDWLDAALR
;
A
#
# COMPACT_ATOMS: atom_id res chain seq x y z
N MET A 1 29.90 5.52 15.43
CA MET A 1 29.61 4.76 14.20
C MET A 1 29.81 5.64 12.98
N GLU A 2 29.27 6.87 12.94
CA GLU A 2 29.63 7.87 11.92
C GLU A 2 31.11 8.32 11.99
N ALA A 3 31.69 8.50 13.18
CA ALA A 3 33.13 8.80 13.32
C ALA A 3 34.09 7.64 12.91
N ALA A 4 33.56 6.44 12.64
CA ALA A 4 34.34 5.31 12.10
C ALA A 4 34.15 5.13 10.58
N LEU A 5 33.11 5.76 10.01
CA LEU A 5 32.86 5.81 8.57
C LEU A 5 33.71 6.87 7.88
N GLU A 6 34.09 7.95 8.57
CA GLU A 6 35.04 8.95 8.05
C GLU A 6 36.48 8.42 7.96
N ALA A 7 36.88 7.47 8.81
CA ALA A 7 38.16 6.78 8.69
C ALA A 7 38.22 5.81 7.49
N LEU A 8 37.07 5.39 6.95
CA LEU A 8 36.97 4.53 5.77
C LEU A 8 37.16 5.30 4.45
N TYR A 9 37.14 6.65 4.50
CA TYR A 9 37.23 7.53 3.35
C TYR A 9 38.67 7.95 3.00
N GLU A 10 39.64 7.80 3.90
CA GLU A 10 41.05 8.09 3.62
C GLU A 10 41.83 6.91 3.00
N ASP A 11 41.38 5.67 3.17
CA ASP A 11 42.05 4.48 2.61
C ASP A 11 41.68 4.18 1.14
N LEU A 12 40.64 4.81 0.60
CA LEU A 12 40.10 4.53 -0.75
C LEU A 12 40.72 5.37 -1.89
N ALA A 13 41.72 6.22 -1.64
CA ALA A 13 42.19 7.19 -2.65
C ALA A 13 43.68 7.19 -3.02
N TYR A 14 44.49 6.18 -2.65
CA TYR A 14 45.87 6.07 -3.17
C TYR A 14 46.12 4.76 -3.92
N ILE A 15 45.56 4.70 -5.12
CA ILE A 15 46.32 4.49 -6.36
C ILE A 15 47.58 3.60 -6.23
N ARG A 16 47.43 2.40 -6.81
CA ARG A 16 48.34 1.69 -7.72
C ARG A 16 49.59 0.99 -7.17
N GLY A 17 49.64 -0.30 -7.50
CA GLY A 17 50.89 -1.04 -7.62
C GLY A 17 50.79 -2.35 -8.39
N GLY A 18 50.38 -2.31 -9.66
CA GLY A 18 50.78 -3.35 -10.63
C GLY A 18 49.69 -4.31 -11.10
N MET A 19 49.52 -4.35 -12.43
CA MET A 19 48.78 -5.37 -13.17
C MET A 19 49.25 -6.79 -12.82
N GLY A 20 48.34 -7.75 -12.79
CA GLY A 20 48.68 -9.16 -12.81
C GLY A 20 47.54 -10.10 -12.43
N GLN A 21 46.82 -10.58 -13.45
CA GLN A 21 45.88 -11.71 -13.41
C GLN A 21 44.55 -11.50 -12.68
N ARG A 22 43.51 -11.15 -13.46
CA ARG A 22 42.11 -11.37 -13.09
C ARG A 22 41.90 -12.88 -12.92
N GLY A 23 41.79 -13.34 -11.67
CA GLY A 23 41.29 -14.67 -11.35
C GLY A 23 39.83 -14.84 -11.78
N PRO A 24 39.35 -16.07 -12.04
CA PRO A 24 38.01 -16.29 -12.53
C PRO A 24 36.96 -15.81 -11.51
N ALA A 25 35.99 -15.02 -11.97
CA ALA A 25 34.79 -14.70 -11.22
C ALA A 25 34.12 -16.00 -10.70
N ARG A 26 34.03 -16.14 -9.37
CA ARG A 26 33.40 -17.29 -8.71
C ARG A 26 31.88 -17.11 -8.72
N LEU A 27 31.18 -18.10 -9.24
CA LEU A 27 29.72 -18.19 -9.23
C LEU A 27 29.32 -18.83 -7.89
N SER A 28 28.77 -18.04 -6.97
CA SER A 28 28.24 -18.52 -5.68
C SER A 28 26.78 -18.94 -5.86
N LEU A 29 26.44 -20.17 -5.49
CA LEU A 29 25.06 -20.66 -5.50
C LEU A 29 24.54 -20.60 -4.06
N GLN A 30 23.70 -19.63 -3.74
CA GLN A 30 23.28 -19.39 -2.35
C GLN A 30 21.77 -19.57 -2.13
N ASN A 31 21.47 -19.77 -0.85
CA ASN A 31 20.17 -19.68 -0.20
C ASN A 31 19.22 -20.88 -0.36
N ILE A 32 19.19 -21.68 0.71
CA ILE A 32 18.27 -22.77 0.97
C ILE A 32 17.61 -22.52 2.33
N TYR A 33 16.27 -22.57 2.40
CA TYR A 33 15.52 -22.51 3.64
C TYR A 33 15.45 -23.89 4.32
N VAL A 34 15.70 -23.92 5.63
CA VAL A 34 15.52 -25.11 6.48
C VAL A 34 14.43 -24.84 7.53
N PRO A 35 13.34 -25.64 7.57
CA PRO A 35 12.35 -25.55 8.65
C PRO A 35 12.97 -25.98 9.99
N LEU A 36 13.00 -25.10 10.99
CA LEU A 36 13.43 -25.44 12.34
C LEU A 36 12.27 -26.10 13.12
N ARG A 37 12.53 -27.23 13.79
CA ARG A 37 11.56 -27.85 14.73
C ARG A 37 11.61 -27.16 16.10
N SER A 38 10.51 -27.22 16.85
CA SER A 38 10.31 -26.57 18.16
C SER A 38 11.07 -27.21 19.33
N ASP A 39 11.82 -28.28 19.09
CA ASP A 39 12.58 -29.07 20.07
C ASP A 39 14.10 -29.04 19.85
N ILE A 40 14.60 -28.08 19.05
CA ILE A 40 16.01 -27.72 19.04
C ILE A 40 16.33 -26.98 20.35
N ASN A 41 16.77 -27.71 21.37
CA ASN A 41 17.33 -27.10 22.58
C ASN A 41 18.79 -26.71 22.33
N ILE A 42 19.03 -25.40 22.24
CA ILE A 42 20.37 -24.81 22.38
C ILE A 42 20.45 -24.28 23.80
N ASP A 43 21.12 -25.02 24.68
CA ASP A 43 21.35 -24.56 26.03
C ASP A 43 22.47 -23.51 26.03
N LEU A 44 22.22 -22.34 26.61
CA LEU A 44 23.23 -21.29 26.79
C LEU A 44 23.03 -20.70 28.18
N THR A 45 24.05 -20.76 29.02
CA THR A 45 24.06 -20.03 30.29
C THR A 45 24.76 -18.70 30.05
N VAL A 46 24.00 -17.61 30.09
CA VAL A 46 24.54 -16.25 30.10
C VAL A 46 24.41 -15.73 31.53
N GLU A 47 25.53 -15.65 32.26
CA GLU A 47 25.55 -14.91 33.52
C GLU A 47 25.91 -13.45 33.25
N ARG A 48 25.03 -12.56 33.72
CA ARG A 48 25.13 -11.13 33.50
C ARG A 48 25.96 -10.50 34.61
N TYR A 49 27.16 -10.03 34.30
CA TYR A 49 27.91 -9.14 35.19
C TYR A 49 28.37 -7.89 34.44
N ALA A 50 27.56 -6.83 34.58
CA ALA A 50 27.80 -5.46 34.14
C ALA A 50 28.05 -5.25 32.61
N PRO A 51 27.79 -4.04 32.08
CA PRO A 51 27.76 -3.83 30.64
C PRO A 51 29.18 -3.61 30.13
N SER A 52 29.72 -4.57 29.35
CA SER A 52 30.82 -4.43 28.35
C SER A 52 32.07 -5.33 28.45
N SER A 53 32.00 -6.59 28.91
CA SER A 53 32.98 -7.62 28.46
C SER A 53 32.53 -9.07 28.73
N VAL A 54 32.96 -10.01 27.88
CA VAL A 54 32.87 -11.48 28.09
C VAL A 54 34.29 -12.04 28.03
N VAL A 55 34.70 -12.83 29.03
CA VAL A 55 36.02 -13.50 29.09
C VAL A 55 35.81 -15.00 29.37
N VAL A 56 36.56 -15.87 28.67
CA VAL A 56 36.58 -17.33 28.87
C VAL A 56 37.90 -17.73 29.56
N ARG A 57 37.87 -18.57 30.61
CA ARG A 57 39.07 -19.07 31.31
C ARG A 57 39.11 -20.60 31.41
N GLN A 58 40.33 -21.15 31.35
CA GLN A 58 40.68 -22.55 31.58
C GLN A 58 40.82 -22.84 33.07
N ALA A 59 40.32 -23.98 33.55
CA ALA A 59 40.59 -24.48 34.91
C ALA A 59 41.69 -25.56 34.85
N ALA A 60 42.77 -25.35 35.60
CA ALA A 60 43.90 -26.27 35.70
C ALA A 60 43.87 -27.03 37.05
N SER A 61 44.27 -28.31 37.05
CA SER A 61 45.16 -28.87 38.08
C SER A 61 45.82 -30.17 37.59
N GLU A 62 47.02 -30.42 38.12
CA GLU A 62 48.16 -31.14 37.53
C GLU A 62 48.15 -32.67 37.72
N LEU A 63 48.68 -33.41 36.73
CA LEU A 63 49.81 -34.38 36.83
C LEU A 63 49.90 -35.26 35.56
N GLY A 64 51.05 -35.22 34.87
CA GLY A 64 51.50 -36.29 33.96
C GLY A 64 51.43 -36.01 32.45
N THR A 65 52.59 -36.11 31.78
CA THR A 65 52.91 -35.74 30.39
C THR A 65 52.25 -36.59 29.29
N ALA A 66 51.65 -35.94 28.27
CA ALA A 66 52.03 -35.99 26.84
C ALA A 66 50.83 -35.77 25.86
N ALA A 67 50.95 -34.72 25.05
CA ALA A 67 50.42 -34.41 23.70
C ALA A 67 48.96 -34.75 23.25
N ALA A 68 48.28 -33.66 22.84
CA ALA A 68 47.46 -33.47 21.62
C ALA A 68 45.94 -33.17 21.78
N GLU A 69 45.60 -31.94 21.39
CA GLU A 69 44.43 -31.43 20.65
C GLU A 69 42.98 -31.59 21.20
N GLY A 70 42.42 -30.43 21.59
CA GLY A 70 40.98 -30.09 21.52
C GLY A 70 40.27 -29.85 22.87
N PRO A 71 39.58 -28.71 23.10
CA PRO A 71 38.72 -28.55 24.27
C PRO A 71 37.33 -29.15 24.02
N ASP A 72 36.93 -30.13 24.84
CA ASP A 72 35.54 -30.56 24.98
C ASP A 72 34.77 -29.53 25.82
N ILE A 73 33.63 -29.06 25.31
CA ILE A 73 32.68 -28.19 26.04
C ILE A 73 31.35 -28.95 26.20
N SER A 74 30.84 -29.05 27.44
CA SER A 74 29.51 -29.60 27.76
C SER A 74 28.54 -28.52 28.24
N ILE A 75 27.25 -28.64 27.91
CA ILE A 75 26.24 -27.58 28.05
C ILE A 75 24.89 -28.16 28.54
N THR A 76 24.16 -27.47 29.46
CA THR A 76 22.73 -27.72 29.82
C THR A 76 21.96 -26.47 30.30
N SER A 77 20.62 -26.40 30.13
CA SER A 77 19.67 -25.39 30.65
C SER A 77 18.19 -25.89 30.65
N ARG A 78 17.29 -25.20 31.39
CA ARG A 78 15.89 -25.62 31.68
C ARG A 78 14.85 -24.48 31.62
N SER A 79 14.96 -23.48 30.73
CA SER A 79 13.99 -22.35 30.66
C SER A 79 13.15 -22.33 29.37
N ARG A 80 11.86 -21.97 29.49
CA ARG A 80 10.84 -21.96 28.41
C ARG A 80 10.71 -20.66 27.61
N ASN A 81 11.43 -19.58 27.96
CA ASN A 81 11.40 -18.31 27.22
C ASN A 81 12.83 -17.87 26.89
N VAL A 82 13.23 -18.07 25.63
CA VAL A 82 14.51 -17.58 25.10
C VAL A 82 14.22 -16.42 24.14
N ASP A 83 14.89 -15.29 24.36
CA ASP A 83 14.80 -14.10 23.52
C ASP A 83 15.39 -14.38 22.12
N THR A 84 14.53 -14.31 21.11
CA THR A 84 14.86 -14.58 19.70
C THR A 84 15.85 -13.59 19.11
N GLY A 85 15.89 -12.33 19.59
CA GLY A 85 16.87 -11.34 19.17
C GLY A 85 18.27 -11.67 19.66
N LEU A 86 18.38 -12.14 20.90
CA LEU A 86 19.64 -12.61 21.48
C LEU A 86 20.15 -13.86 20.76
N LEU A 87 19.26 -14.80 20.45
CA LEU A 87 19.60 -16.03 19.73
C LEU A 87 20.11 -15.74 18.31
N HIS A 88 19.48 -14.81 17.61
CA HIS A 88 19.89 -14.38 16.27
C HIS A 88 21.24 -13.67 16.31
N LEU A 89 21.47 -12.75 17.25
CA LEU A 89 22.74 -12.04 17.40
C LEU A 89 23.90 -13.03 17.69
N LEU A 90 23.66 -14.04 18.52
CA LEU A 90 24.62 -15.08 18.87
C LEU A 90 24.91 -16.02 17.69
N LEU A 91 23.90 -16.42 16.92
CA LEU A 91 24.07 -17.23 15.71
C LEU A 91 24.85 -16.47 14.64
N THR A 92 24.48 -15.21 14.38
CA THR A 92 25.20 -14.35 13.43
C THR A 92 26.65 -14.17 13.86
N ARG A 93 26.92 -13.98 15.16
CA ARG A 93 28.29 -13.80 15.67
C ARG A 93 29.11 -15.09 15.64
N CYS A 94 28.52 -16.23 15.95
CA CYS A 94 29.15 -17.54 15.78
C CYS A 94 29.46 -17.82 14.30
N GLN A 95 28.55 -17.48 13.38
CA GLN A 95 28.79 -17.59 11.94
C GLN A 95 29.91 -16.65 11.47
N THR A 96 29.95 -15.41 11.97
CA THR A 96 31.05 -14.47 11.66
C THR A 96 32.39 -15.01 12.17
N LEU A 97 32.45 -15.53 13.39
CA LEU A 97 33.67 -16.08 14.00
C LEU A 97 34.12 -17.41 13.36
N ILE A 98 33.19 -18.20 12.80
CA ILE A 98 33.51 -19.37 11.97
C ILE A 98 34.06 -18.94 10.62
N ALA A 99 33.48 -17.91 10.00
CA ALA A 99 33.93 -17.35 8.71
C ALA A 99 35.30 -16.67 8.82
N GLU A 100 35.57 -15.99 9.93
CA GLU A 100 36.87 -15.38 10.27
C GLU A 100 37.92 -16.42 10.71
N GLY A 101 37.54 -17.70 10.84
CA GLY A 101 38.43 -18.80 11.20
C GLY A 101 38.86 -18.82 12.67
N ALA A 102 38.23 -18.00 13.52
CA ALA A 102 38.49 -17.89 14.95
C ALA A 102 37.90 -19.05 15.77
N LEU A 103 36.87 -19.73 15.26
CA LEU A 103 36.28 -20.95 15.85
C LEU A 103 36.53 -22.15 14.94
N ARG A 104 37.67 -22.84 15.12
CA ARG A 104 37.96 -24.12 14.45
C ARG A 104 37.56 -25.28 15.36
N GLY A 105 36.70 -26.18 14.88
CA GLY A 105 36.45 -27.49 15.51
C GLY A 105 35.04 -27.75 16.05
N LEU A 106 34.12 -26.79 16.02
CA LEU A 106 32.75 -27.00 16.52
C LEU A 106 31.90 -27.79 15.50
N ARG A 107 31.34 -28.94 15.91
CA ARG A 107 30.36 -29.74 15.15
C ARG A 107 28.98 -29.61 15.78
N LEU A 108 28.04 -28.99 15.08
CA LEU A 108 26.61 -29.07 15.41
C LEU A 108 26.06 -30.38 14.83
N ALA A 109 25.61 -31.29 15.70
CA ALA A 109 25.02 -32.57 15.30
C ALA A 109 23.59 -32.70 15.83
N PRO A 110 22.55 -32.33 15.05
CA PRO A 110 21.17 -32.59 15.43
C PRO A 110 20.78 -34.04 15.07
N ARG A 111 20.03 -34.72 15.95
CA ARG A 111 19.39 -36.02 15.67
C ARG A 111 17.86 -35.84 15.63
N PRO A 112 17.16 -36.32 14.59
CA PRO A 112 15.72 -36.07 14.42
C PRO A 112 14.81 -37.20 14.97
N LEU A 113 13.65 -36.82 15.52
CA LEU A 113 12.41 -37.61 15.58
C LEU A 113 11.19 -36.72 15.29
N ILE A 114 10.13 -37.30 14.73
CA ILE A 114 9.13 -36.73 13.79
C ILE A 114 8.05 -35.83 14.42
N ALA A 115 7.68 -34.74 13.72
CA ALA A 115 6.31 -34.22 13.55
C ALA A 115 6.22 -33.24 12.33
N ALA A 116 5.03 -33.17 11.72
CA ALA A 116 4.66 -32.48 10.47
C ALA A 116 4.69 -30.93 10.54
N PRO A 117 4.73 -30.18 9.41
CA PRO A 117 4.78 -28.71 9.44
C PRO A 117 3.43 -28.11 9.89
N LEU A 118 3.46 -27.29 10.94
CA LEU A 118 2.38 -26.39 11.35
C LEU A 118 2.44 -25.11 10.50
N TRP A 119 1.39 -24.87 9.73
CA TRP A 119 0.85 -23.52 9.59
C TRP A 119 -0.06 -23.31 10.81
N ALA A 120 0.20 -22.29 11.63
CA ALA A 120 -0.70 -21.85 12.69
C ALA A 120 -0.91 -20.34 12.53
N ASP A 121 -2.17 -19.93 12.39
CA ASP A 121 -2.63 -18.54 12.43
C ASP A 121 -1.86 -17.54 11.54
N GLY A 122 -1.50 -17.97 10.32
CA GLY A 122 -0.94 -17.08 9.31
C GLY A 122 0.46 -16.52 9.60
N GLN A 123 1.18 -17.03 10.62
CA GLN A 123 2.57 -16.62 10.90
C GLN A 123 3.60 -17.67 10.48
N ARG A 124 4.71 -17.17 9.94
CA ARG A 124 5.86 -17.94 9.44
C ARG A 124 6.84 -18.20 10.59
N LEU A 125 7.09 -19.47 10.95
CA LEU A 125 8.09 -19.83 11.97
C LEU A 125 9.53 -19.54 11.49
N ASN A 126 10.45 -19.31 12.43
CA ASN A 126 11.86 -18.96 12.18
C ASN A 126 12.57 -19.94 11.23
N ILE A 127 13.14 -19.43 10.15
CA ILE A 127 13.77 -20.20 9.07
C ILE A 127 15.25 -19.83 8.99
N ALA A 128 16.15 -20.83 8.98
CA ALA A 128 17.56 -20.59 8.69
C ALA A 128 17.82 -20.65 7.19
N VAL A 129 18.55 -19.67 6.66
CA VAL A 129 19.04 -19.65 5.27
C VAL A 129 20.46 -20.20 5.26
N LEU A 130 20.72 -21.20 4.43
CA LEU A 130 22.05 -21.77 4.22
C LEU A 130 22.50 -21.57 2.77
N GLU A 131 23.79 -21.37 2.55
CA GLU A 131 24.34 -21.52 1.20
C GLU A 131 24.21 -22.98 0.73
N ALA A 132 24.02 -23.19 -0.57
CA ALA A 132 23.85 -24.54 -1.11
C ALA A 132 25.05 -25.45 -0.79
N ALA A 133 26.25 -24.87 -0.80
CA ALA A 133 27.48 -25.55 -0.42
C ALA A 133 27.49 -26.03 1.04
N SER A 134 26.99 -25.20 1.95
CA SER A 134 26.87 -25.53 3.36
C SER A 134 25.80 -26.59 3.60
N ALA A 135 24.64 -26.46 2.96
CA ALA A 135 23.55 -27.43 3.08
C ALA A 135 23.99 -28.83 2.64
N VAL A 136 24.71 -28.94 1.52
CA VAL A 136 25.21 -30.23 1.02
C VAL A 136 26.15 -30.89 2.03
N ASN A 137 26.96 -30.14 2.77
CA ASN A 137 27.86 -30.74 3.77
C ASN A 137 27.17 -31.11 5.09
N VAL A 138 26.11 -30.41 5.44
CA VAL A 138 25.36 -30.64 6.68
C VAL A 138 24.44 -31.85 6.55
N PHE A 139 23.74 -31.98 5.43
CA PHE A 139 22.71 -32.99 5.28
C PHE A 139 23.25 -34.24 4.58
N ARG A 140 23.01 -35.38 5.21
CA ARG A 140 23.37 -36.69 4.66
C ARG A 140 22.33 -37.19 3.67
N ARG A 141 21.04 -36.96 3.97
CA ARG A 141 19.91 -37.35 3.13
C ARG A 141 18.97 -36.16 3.07
N ALA A 142 18.80 -35.59 1.89
CA ALA A 142 18.00 -34.39 1.73
C ALA A 142 17.03 -34.49 0.55
N VAL A 143 15.85 -33.88 0.71
CA VAL A 143 14.89 -33.59 -0.36
C VAL A 143 14.96 -32.10 -0.65
N LEU A 144 15.40 -31.72 -1.84
CA LEU A 144 15.42 -30.35 -2.33
C LEU A 144 14.12 -30.03 -3.06
N LEU A 145 13.32 -29.15 -2.45
CA LEU A 145 12.07 -28.63 -2.95
C LEU A 145 12.24 -27.24 -3.57
N GLY A 146 11.41 -26.95 -4.55
CA GLY A 146 11.42 -25.66 -5.24
C GLY A 146 10.41 -25.61 -6.38
N PRO A 147 9.86 -24.43 -6.72
CA PRO A 147 8.88 -24.29 -7.79
C PRO A 147 9.46 -24.66 -9.17
N PRO A 148 8.65 -24.82 -10.23
CA PRO A 148 9.15 -24.95 -11.61
C PRO A 148 10.08 -23.77 -11.96
N GLY A 149 11.12 -24.00 -12.76
CA GLY A 149 12.06 -22.94 -13.17
C GLY A 149 13.01 -22.40 -12.08
N SER A 150 12.89 -22.86 -10.83
CA SER A 150 13.79 -22.48 -9.71
C SER A 150 15.22 -22.98 -9.84
N GLY A 151 15.50 -23.94 -10.72
CA GLY A 151 16.86 -24.45 -10.95
C GLY A 151 17.28 -25.66 -10.10
N LYS A 152 16.35 -26.42 -9.50
CA LYS A 152 16.66 -27.64 -8.71
C LYS A 152 17.58 -28.64 -9.44
N SER A 153 17.20 -29.05 -10.66
CA SER A 153 17.99 -29.97 -11.48
C SER A 153 19.34 -29.38 -11.87
N THR A 154 19.38 -28.07 -12.15
CA THR A 154 20.62 -27.34 -12.42
C THR A 154 21.55 -27.39 -11.21
N LEU A 155 21.04 -27.12 -10.01
CA LEU A 155 21.81 -27.22 -8.77
C LEU A 155 22.31 -28.65 -8.54
N ALA A 156 21.44 -29.65 -8.70
CA ALA A 156 21.81 -31.06 -8.57
C ALA A 156 22.94 -31.47 -9.53
N LYS A 157 22.89 -31.01 -10.79
CA LYS A 157 23.95 -31.22 -11.79
C LYS A 157 25.24 -30.49 -11.44
N ILE A 158 25.15 -29.25 -10.95
CA ILE A 158 26.34 -28.50 -10.50
C ILE A 158 27.02 -29.21 -9.33
N LEU A 159 26.25 -29.74 -8.37
CA LEU A 159 26.80 -30.51 -7.25
C LEU A 159 27.48 -31.80 -7.71
N ALA A 160 26.89 -32.51 -8.68
CA ALA A 160 27.53 -33.67 -9.30
C ALA A 160 28.87 -33.28 -9.96
N LEU A 161 28.88 -32.24 -10.79
CA LEU A 161 30.08 -31.77 -11.47
C LEU A 161 31.17 -31.32 -10.49
N ALA A 162 30.79 -30.64 -9.41
CA ALA A 162 31.72 -30.18 -8.38
C ALA A 162 32.46 -31.33 -7.68
N HIS A 163 31.78 -32.46 -7.49
CA HIS A 163 32.35 -33.68 -6.94
C HIS A 163 33.22 -34.45 -7.95
N LEU A 164 32.84 -34.45 -9.23
CA LEU A 164 33.55 -35.18 -10.29
C LEU A 164 34.86 -34.52 -10.73
N ARG A 165 34.92 -33.18 -10.75
CA ARG A 165 36.10 -32.41 -11.20
C ARG A 165 37.42 -32.84 -10.52
N PRO A 166 37.53 -32.91 -9.17
CA PRO A 166 38.77 -33.34 -8.52
C PRO A 166 39.10 -34.82 -8.69
N LEU A 167 38.15 -35.65 -9.15
CA LEU A 167 38.33 -37.09 -9.38
C LEU A 167 38.81 -37.42 -10.81
N THR A 168 38.89 -36.43 -11.71
CA THR A 168 39.16 -36.64 -13.14
C THR A 168 40.33 -35.78 -13.64
N ARG A 169 41.00 -36.21 -14.73
CA ARG A 169 42.07 -35.44 -15.41
C ARG A 169 41.59 -34.14 -16.09
N LEU A 170 40.30 -33.80 -15.96
CA LEU A 170 39.72 -32.52 -16.39
C LEU A 170 40.15 -31.35 -15.48
N GLY A 171 40.86 -31.62 -14.38
CA GLY A 171 41.46 -30.61 -13.51
C GLY A 171 42.77 -30.04 -14.06
N GLY A 172 42.71 -28.93 -14.79
CA GLY A 172 43.73 -27.90 -14.62
C GLY A 172 43.64 -27.31 -13.21
N GLU A 173 44.74 -26.77 -12.67
CA GLU A 173 44.88 -26.15 -11.34
C GLU A 173 43.85 -25.02 -11.07
N THR A 174 42.57 -25.37 -10.92
CA THR A 174 41.52 -24.43 -10.55
C THR A 174 41.11 -24.77 -9.12
N PRO A 175 41.42 -23.90 -8.14
CA PRO A 175 41.07 -24.14 -6.74
C PRO A 175 39.55 -24.24 -6.61
N ASP A 176 39.08 -25.03 -5.63
CA ASP A 176 37.68 -25.24 -5.27
C ASP A 176 36.88 -23.93 -5.39
N SER A 177 36.24 -23.73 -6.55
CA SER A 177 35.65 -22.44 -6.91
C SER A 177 34.33 -22.20 -6.18
N LEU A 178 33.77 -23.26 -5.59
CA LEU A 178 32.51 -23.26 -4.85
C LEU A 178 32.72 -23.38 -3.33
N GLY A 179 33.97 -23.54 -2.86
CA GLY A 179 34.30 -23.68 -1.43
C GLY A 179 33.64 -24.90 -0.77
N LEU A 180 33.32 -25.92 -1.56
CA LEU A 180 32.49 -27.04 -1.14
C LEU A 180 33.23 -28.03 -0.22
N TRP A 181 34.56 -28.12 -0.23
CA TRP A 181 35.25 -29.26 0.38
C TRP A 181 36.38 -28.88 1.36
N LYS A 182 36.28 -29.38 2.61
CA LYS A 182 37.42 -29.61 3.54
C LYS A 182 37.86 -31.08 3.61
N SER A 183 37.15 -32.01 2.95
CA SER A 183 37.39 -33.47 2.99
C SER A 183 37.02 -34.16 1.67
N ASN A 184 37.64 -35.32 1.39
CA ASN A 184 37.67 -36.07 0.11
C ASN A 184 36.40 -35.98 -0.77
N PRO A 185 36.55 -35.76 -2.09
CA PRO A 185 35.43 -35.75 -3.04
C PRO A 185 34.76 -37.13 -3.15
N LEU A 186 33.43 -37.14 -3.16
CA LEU A 186 32.60 -38.34 -3.39
C LEU A 186 32.38 -38.58 -4.88
N VAL A 187 32.25 -39.83 -5.30
CA VAL A 187 31.86 -40.20 -6.67
C VAL A 187 30.37 -39.94 -6.88
N PRO A 188 29.96 -38.99 -7.73
CA PRO A 188 28.55 -38.67 -7.93
C PRO A 188 27.90 -39.70 -8.86
N ILE A 189 26.74 -40.23 -8.47
CA ILE A 189 25.88 -41.09 -9.30
C ILE A 189 24.57 -40.34 -9.49
N PHE A 190 24.37 -39.78 -10.69
CA PHE A 190 23.20 -38.98 -11.03
C PHE A 190 22.18 -39.82 -11.80
N VAL A 191 20.96 -39.90 -11.28
CA VAL A 191 19.87 -40.69 -11.84
C VAL A 191 18.64 -39.81 -11.99
N GLU A 192 18.17 -39.63 -13.22
CA GLU A 192 16.86 -39.02 -13.47
C GLU A 192 15.79 -40.10 -13.23
N LEU A 193 14.93 -39.90 -12.23
CA LEU A 193 13.97 -40.92 -11.81
C LEU A 193 12.96 -41.28 -12.91
N ARG A 194 12.66 -40.33 -13.79
CA ARG A 194 11.86 -40.56 -15.00
C ARG A 194 12.47 -41.60 -15.95
N HIS A 195 13.80 -41.59 -16.12
CA HIS A 195 14.49 -42.53 -16.99
C HIS A 195 14.65 -43.89 -16.34
N LEU A 196 14.88 -43.93 -15.02
CA LEU A 196 14.92 -45.18 -14.27
C LEU A 196 13.58 -45.92 -14.37
N ALA A 197 12.46 -45.21 -14.17
CA ALA A 197 11.14 -45.82 -14.22
C ALA A 197 10.66 -46.17 -15.64
N ALA A 198 11.29 -45.60 -16.68
CA ALA A 198 11.05 -45.92 -18.09
C ALA A 198 12.00 -46.99 -18.64
N PHE A 199 12.95 -47.47 -17.85
CA PHE A 199 13.91 -48.50 -18.24
C PHE A 199 13.19 -49.84 -18.48
N PRO A 200 13.43 -50.57 -19.59
CA PRO A 200 12.64 -51.76 -19.95
C PRO A 200 12.64 -52.87 -18.90
N GLU A 201 13.74 -53.03 -18.17
CA GLU A 201 13.94 -54.02 -17.11
C GLU A 201 13.53 -53.48 -15.72
N PHE A 202 12.96 -52.27 -15.65
CA PHE A 202 12.32 -51.77 -14.44
C PHE A 202 10.95 -52.45 -14.25
N PRO A 203 10.56 -52.82 -13.01
CA PRO A 203 9.32 -53.57 -12.81
C PRO A 203 8.09 -52.78 -13.27
N SER A 204 7.08 -53.53 -13.74
CA SER A 204 5.75 -52.98 -13.98
C SER A 204 5.22 -52.30 -12.72
N VAL A 205 4.32 -51.33 -12.87
CA VAL A 205 3.93 -50.43 -11.77
C VAL A 205 3.30 -51.18 -10.58
N ASP A 206 2.66 -52.31 -10.83
CA ASP A 206 2.04 -53.21 -9.85
C ASP A 206 3.05 -54.11 -9.09
N GLN A 207 4.32 -54.07 -9.47
CA GLN A 207 5.39 -54.86 -8.84
C GLN A 207 6.34 -53.97 -8.01
N PRO A 208 6.83 -54.45 -6.85
CA PRO A 208 7.74 -53.67 -6.02
C PRO A 208 9.10 -53.48 -6.71
N ALA A 209 9.67 -52.27 -6.59
CA ALA A 209 11.04 -52.00 -6.99
C ALA A 209 11.94 -51.95 -5.75
N ASN A 210 13.19 -52.32 -5.94
CA ASN A 210 14.21 -52.38 -4.90
C ASN A 210 15.59 -52.01 -5.47
N VAL A 211 16.58 -51.90 -4.59
CA VAL A 211 17.93 -51.44 -4.90
C VAL A 211 18.59 -52.21 -6.05
N GLU A 212 18.28 -53.49 -6.26
CA GLU A 212 18.86 -54.26 -7.37
C GLU A 212 18.44 -53.72 -8.74
N HIS A 213 17.23 -53.16 -8.85
CA HIS A 213 16.77 -52.50 -10.08
C HIS A 213 17.54 -51.21 -10.35
N LEU A 214 17.86 -50.44 -9.30
CA LEU A 214 18.73 -49.27 -9.43
C LEU A 214 20.15 -49.69 -9.83
N LEU A 215 20.71 -50.73 -9.21
CA LEU A 215 22.05 -51.22 -9.54
C LEU A 215 22.12 -51.76 -10.96
N HIS A 216 21.08 -52.46 -11.41
CA HIS A 216 20.98 -52.93 -12.78
C HIS A 216 20.91 -51.76 -13.78
N TYR A 217 20.10 -50.73 -13.49
CA TYR A 217 20.08 -49.49 -14.29
C TYR A 217 21.45 -48.81 -14.31
N VAL A 218 22.14 -48.73 -13.17
CA VAL A 218 23.51 -48.17 -13.10
C VAL A 218 24.46 -48.99 -13.98
N GLN A 219 24.37 -50.32 -13.96
CA GLN A 219 25.21 -51.19 -14.80
C GLN A 219 24.94 -50.98 -16.29
N GLN A 220 23.68 -51.03 -16.70
CA GLN A 220 23.29 -51.04 -18.11
C GLN A 220 23.31 -49.64 -18.75
N VAL A 221 22.82 -48.63 -18.03
CA VAL A 221 22.62 -47.28 -18.58
C VAL A 221 23.79 -46.35 -18.24
N ILE A 222 24.19 -46.31 -16.96
CA ILE A 222 25.27 -45.40 -16.52
C ILE A 222 26.65 -45.95 -16.92
N CYS A 223 26.90 -47.23 -16.66
CA CYS A 223 28.17 -47.89 -17.01
C CYS A 223 28.20 -48.43 -18.45
N LYS A 224 27.06 -48.42 -19.16
CA LYS A 224 26.94 -48.96 -20.52
C LYS A 224 27.43 -50.41 -20.64
N GLY A 225 27.24 -51.22 -19.60
CA GLY A 225 27.67 -52.62 -19.54
C GLY A 225 29.14 -52.83 -19.17
N ASP A 226 29.92 -51.78 -18.88
CA ASP A 226 31.32 -51.90 -18.45
C ASP A 226 31.42 -52.51 -17.04
N ALA A 227 31.96 -53.73 -16.97
CA ALA A 227 32.08 -54.49 -15.73
C ALA A 227 33.12 -53.94 -14.75
N GLU A 228 34.20 -53.31 -15.23
CA GLU A 228 35.23 -52.71 -14.38
C GLU A 228 34.70 -51.43 -13.74
N LEU A 229 34.07 -50.56 -14.54
CA LEU A 229 33.44 -49.33 -14.06
C LEU A 229 32.30 -49.63 -13.08
N TYR A 230 31.47 -50.63 -13.38
CA TYR A 230 30.42 -51.07 -12.48
C TYR A 230 30.99 -51.56 -11.15
N SER A 231 32.01 -52.43 -11.18
CA SER A 231 32.67 -52.94 -9.97
C SER A 231 33.27 -51.81 -9.13
N TYR A 232 33.86 -50.81 -9.78
CA TYR A 232 34.36 -49.60 -9.13
C TYR A 232 33.23 -48.82 -8.43
N LEU A 233 32.16 -48.45 -9.15
CA LEU A 233 31.04 -47.69 -8.59
C LEU A 233 30.35 -48.42 -7.43
N ILE A 234 30.22 -49.74 -7.54
CA ILE A 234 29.72 -50.58 -6.45
C ILE A 234 30.66 -50.51 -5.25
N GLY A 235 31.98 -50.62 -5.45
CA GLY A 235 32.97 -50.43 -4.39
C GLY A 235 32.81 -49.09 -3.66
N GLU A 236 32.56 -48.00 -4.40
CA GLU A 236 32.36 -46.67 -3.83
C GLU A 236 31.02 -46.52 -3.08
N LEU A 237 29.95 -47.15 -3.56
CA LEU A 237 28.65 -47.21 -2.87
C LEU A 237 28.76 -47.93 -1.52
N TYR A 238 29.43 -49.08 -1.46
CA TYR A 238 29.67 -49.81 -0.20
C TYR A 238 30.65 -49.10 0.72
N GLY A 239 31.69 -48.48 0.14
CA GLY A 239 32.66 -47.67 0.86
C GLY A 239 32.11 -46.35 1.38
N SER A 240 30.86 -46.00 1.05
CA SER A 240 30.23 -44.70 1.38
C SER A 240 31.03 -43.50 0.87
N ARG A 241 31.71 -43.72 -0.26
CA ARG A 241 32.48 -42.72 -1.01
C ARG A 241 31.75 -42.25 -2.26
N ALA A 242 30.47 -42.60 -2.40
CA ALA A 242 29.59 -42.14 -3.47
C ALA A 242 28.55 -41.12 -2.97
N TYR A 243 28.04 -40.30 -3.88
CA TYR A 243 26.92 -39.38 -3.66
C TYR A 243 25.82 -39.67 -4.67
N LEU A 244 24.70 -40.23 -4.20
CA LEU A 244 23.56 -40.58 -5.05
C LEU A 244 22.61 -39.39 -5.18
N ILE A 245 22.38 -38.96 -6.42
CA ILE A 245 21.47 -37.85 -6.73
C ILE A 245 20.32 -38.40 -7.57
N LEU A 246 19.11 -38.29 -7.03
CA LEU A 246 17.87 -38.74 -7.63
C LEU A 246 17.05 -37.51 -8.05
N ASP A 247 17.07 -37.18 -9.33
CA ASP A 247 16.44 -35.97 -9.85
C ASP A 247 15.01 -36.25 -10.36
N GLY A 248 14.07 -35.37 -10.02
CA GLY A 248 12.71 -35.35 -10.58
C GLY A 248 11.76 -36.39 -9.99
N LEU A 249 11.61 -36.44 -8.67
CA LEU A 249 10.66 -37.35 -8.00
C LEU A 249 9.21 -37.12 -8.45
N ASP A 250 8.85 -35.87 -8.73
CA ASP A 250 7.52 -35.50 -9.24
C ASP A 250 7.33 -35.78 -10.74
N GLU A 251 8.40 -36.16 -11.45
CA GLU A 251 8.41 -36.35 -12.91
C GLU A 251 8.43 -37.83 -13.32
N VAL A 252 8.23 -38.75 -12.36
CA VAL A 252 8.22 -40.19 -12.62
C VAL A 252 7.01 -40.60 -13.47
N PRO A 253 7.19 -41.33 -14.58
CA PRO A 253 6.10 -41.75 -15.46
C PRO A 253 5.13 -42.70 -14.76
N ILE A 254 3.83 -42.42 -14.91
CA ILE A 254 2.74 -43.20 -14.33
C ILE A 254 1.90 -43.79 -15.46
N PRO A 255 1.84 -45.13 -15.63
CA PRO A 255 1.02 -45.78 -16.65
C PRO A 255 -0.44 -45.34 -16.55
N HIS A 256 -1.07 -45.10 -17.69
CA HIS A 256 -2.39 -44.45 -17.77
C HIS A 256 -3.55 -45.44 -17.91
N ASP A 257 -3.25 -46.69 -18.19
CA ASP A 257 -4.14 -47.82 -18.43
C ASP A 257 -4.41 -48.67 -17.18
N ILE A 258 -3.66 -48.43 -16.10
CA ILE A 258 -3.74 -49.18 -14.84
C ILE A 258 -4.42 -48.29 -13.77
N PRO A 259 -5.57 -48.72 -13.19
CA PRO A 259 -6.16 -48.07 -12.02
C PRO A 259 -5.18 -47.99 -10.85
N ASP A 260 -5.23 -46.92 -10.07
CA ASP A 260 -4.38 -46.71 -8.88
C ASP A 260 -2.86 -46.72 -9.12
N ALA A 261 -2.42 -46.65 -10.39
CA ALA A 261 -1.01 -46.65 -10.78
C ALA A 261 -0.17 -45.54 -10.13
N LEU A 262 -0.77 -44.42 -9.72
CA LEU A 262 -0.07 -43.38 -8.95
C LEU A 262 0.33 -43.87 -7.56
N GLU A 263 -0.55 -44.57 -6.86
CA GLU A 263 -0.30 -45.10 -5.52
C GLU A 263 0.72 -46.23 -5.61
N PHE A 264 0.55 -47.16 -6.55
CA PHE A 264 1.54 -48.20 -6.80
C PHE A 264 2.91 -47.62 -7.19
N ARG A 265 2.95 -46.57 -8.04
CA ARG A 265 4.23 -45.92 -8.37
C ARG A 265 4.88 -45.24 -7.17
N ARG A 266 4.09 -44.61 -6.30
CA ARG A 266 4.57 -44.00 -5.04
C ARG A 266 5.19 -45.07 -4.14
N GLU A 267 4.48 -46.17 -3.91
CA GLU A 267 4.96 -47.29 -3.12
C GLU A 267 6.23 -47.90 -3.72
N GLN A 268 6.25 -48.08 -5.04
CA GLN A 268 7.35 -48.68 -5.77
C GLN A 268 8.63 -47.84 -5.67
N VAL A 269 8.55 -46.52 -5.89
CA VAL A 269 9.72 -45.62 -5.81
C VAL A 269 10.12 -45.32 -4.36
N THR A 270 9.17 -45.19 -3.44
CA THR A 270 9.46 -45.03 -2.01
C THR A 270 10.12 -46.29 -1.47
N GLY A 271 9.62 -47.47 -1.85
CA GLY A 271 10.20 -48.79 -1.54
C GLY A 271 11.60 -48.97 -2.13
N LEU A 272 11.81 -48.51 -3.37
CA LEU A 272 13.14 -48.44 -3.98
C LEU A 272 14.09 -47.59 -3.13
N ILE A 273 13.74 -46.35 -2.80
CA ILE A 273 14.59 -45.44 -2.01
C ILE A 273 14.80 -45.98 -0.59
N ALA A 274 13.78 -46.59 0.03
CA ALA A 274 13.86 -47.26 1.33
C ALA A 274 14.83 -48.45 1.29
N SER A 275 14.83 -49.23 0.21
CA SER A 275 15.76 -50.35 0.05
C SER A 275 17.20 -49.87 -0.17
N VAL A 276 17.41 -48.76 -0.88
CA VAL A 276 18.73 -48.11 -1.05
C VAL A 276 19.25 -47.62 0.30
N THR A 277 18.44 -46.90 1.07
CA THR A 277 18.82 -46.39 2.39
C THR A 277 19.06 -47.48 3.44
N SER A 278 18.37 -48.62 3.30
CA SER A 278 18.59 -49.80 4.13
C SER A 278 19.89 -50.51 3.77
N ARG A 279 20.19 -50.63 2.46
CA ARG A 279 21.37 -51.32 1.93
C ARG A 279 22.66 -50.52 2.15
N PHE A 280 22.61 -49.23 1.85
CA PHE A 280 23.74 -48.32 1.94
C PHE A 280 23.48 -47.30 3.03
N ARG A 281 23.57 -47.74 4.29
CA ARG A 281 23.20 -46.93 5.44
C ARG A 281 23.92 -45.58 5.42
N GLN A 282 25.25 -45.58 5.28
CA GLN A 282 26.11 -44.39 5.35
C GLN A 282 26.18 -43.55 4.06
N LEU A 283 25.42 -43.92 3.02
CA LEU A 283 25.43 -43.20 1.75
C LEU A 283 24.79 -41.81 1.86
N LYS A 284 25.38 -40.85 1.14
CA LYS A 284 24.82 -39.52 0.96
C LYS A 284 23.82 -39.53 -0.20
N ILE A 285 22.62 -38.98 0.01
CA ILE A 285 21.54 -39.02 -0.98
C ILE A 285 20.87 -37.64 -1.09
N LEU A 286 20.69 -37.16 -2.32
CA LEU A 286 19.87 -35.99 -2.62
C LEU A 286 18.72 -36.40 -3.53
N VAL A 287 17.51 -36.01 -3.17
CA VAL A 287 16.31 -36.17 -4.00
C VAL A 287 15.79 -34.79 -4.36
N THR A 288 15.41 -34.53 -5.61
CA THR A 288 14.76 -33.26 -5.99
C THR A 288 13.28 -33.49 -6.24
N SER A 289 12.45 -32.53 -5.84
CA SER A 289 11.01 -32.56 -6.15
C SER A 289 10.40 -31.16 -6.13
N ARG A 290 9.17 -31.03 -6.61
CA ARG A 290 8.33 -29.84 -6.37
C ARG A 290 7.61 -29.97 -5.03
N PRO A 291 7.30 -28.85 -4.34
CA PRO A 291 6.58 -28.89 -3.06
C PRO A 291 5.25 -29.66 -3.11
N ALA A 292 4.43 -29.39 -4.13
CA ALA A 292 3.15 -30.08 -4.34
C ALA A 292 3.34 -31.57 -4.67
N GLY A 293 4.32 -31.87 -5.52
CA GLY A 293 4.67 -33.24 -5.90
C GLY A 293 5.15 -34.08 -4.71
N TYR A 294 5.84 -33.48 -3.75
CA TYR A 294 6.37 -34.19 -2.57
C TYR A 294 5.33 -34.47 -1.47
N SER A 295 4.22 -33.72 -1.44
CA SER A 295 3.19 -33.84 -0.38
C SER A 295 2.61 -35.25 -0.22
N GLY A 296 2.71 -36.11 -1.24
CA GLY A 296 2.31 -37.52 -1.22
C GLY A 296 3.46 -38.54 -1.31
N TRP A 297 4.72 -38.10 -1.18
CA TRP A 297 5.94 -38.93 -1.37
C TRP A 297 6.92 -38.81 -0.20
N THR A 298 6.44 -38.41 0.98
CA THR A 298 7.28 -38.17 2.17
C THR A 298 8.25 -39.32 2.43
N LEU A 299 9.55 -39.02 2.31
CA LEU A 299 10.62 -39.98 2.50
C LEU A 299 11.07 -39.98 3.98
N PRO A 300 11.01 -41.12 4.69
CA PRO A 300 11.51 -41.21 6.06
C PRO A 300 13.03 -41.02 6.10
N ASP A 301 13.55 -40.38 7.15
CA ASP A 301 14.98 -40.08 7.35
C ASP A 301 15.63 -39.15 6.31
N PHE A 302 14.84 -38.31 5.64
CA PHE A 302 15.33 -37.23 4.76
C PHE A 302 14.99 -35.84 5.32
N ASP A 303 15.97 -34.94 5.31
CA ASP A 303 15.79 -33.53 5.63
C ASP A 303 15.18 -32.77 4.44
N VAL A 304 14.20 -31.90 4.68
CA VAL A 304 13.53 -31.14 3.60
C VAL A 304 14.14 -29.75 3.49
N LEU A 305 14.63 -29.43 2.29
CA LEU A 305 15.30 -28.20 1.93
C LEU A 305 14.47 -27.44 0.89
N TYR A 306 14.36 -26.11 0.98
CA TYR A 306 13.69 -25.31 -0.05
C TYR A 306 14.65 -24.37 -0.76
N LEU A 307 14.66 -24.41 -2.08
CA LEU A 307 15.45 -23.52 -2.92
C LEU A 307 14.83 -22.11 -2.94
N VAL A 308 15.64 -21.10 -2.63
CA VAL A 308 15.21 -19.70 -2.54
C VAL A 308 15.29 -19.02 -3.92
N PRO A 309 14.42 -18.04 -4.23
CA PRO A 309 14.58 -17.19 -5.42
C PRO A 309 15.91 -16.43 -5.42
N LEU A 310 16.38 -16.04 -6.60
CA LEU A 310 17.62 -15.27 -6.74
C LEU A 310 17.47 -13.86 -6.14
N SER A 311 18.48 -13.41 -5.41
CA SER A 311 18.65 -12.00 -5.05
C SER A 311 19.03 -11.15 -6.27
N THR A 312 18.90 -9.82 -6.15
CA THR A 312 19.29 -8.89 -7.23
C THR A 312 20.74 -9.08 -7.69
N THR A 313 21.66 -9.28 -6.73
CA THR A 313 23.08 -9.51 -7.01
C THR A 313 23.29 -10.83 -7.76
N GLU A 314 22.55 -11.87 -7.40
CA GLU A 314 22.62 -13.18 -8.06
C GLU A 314 21.98 -13.15 -9.45
N THR A 315 20.86 -12.44 -9.63
CA THR A 315 20.25 -12.20 -10.95
C THR A 315 21.23 -11.52 -11.89
N ARG A 316 21.92 -10.46 -11.44
CA ARG A 316 22.97 -9.78 -12.23
C ARG A 316 24.10 -10.74 -12.59
N SER A 317 24.56 -11.52 -11.61
CA SER A 317 25.65 -12.48 -11.80
C SER A 317 25.28 -13.59 -12.79
N LEU A 318 24.02 -14.04 -12.77
CA LEU A 318 23.51 -15.02 -13.71
C LEU A 318 23.48 -14.46 -15.14
N ILE A 319 22.95 -13.26 -15.35
CA ILE A 319 22.91 -12.59 -16.67
C ILE A 319 24.33 -12.46 -17.24
N HIS A 320 25.26 -11.94 -16.44
CA HIS A 320 26.63 -11.76 -16.86
C HIS A 320 27.31 -13.08 -17.23
N SER A 321 27.12 -14.10 -16.39
CA SER A 321 27.70 -15.43 -16.62
C SER A 321 27.06 -16.14 -17.82
N TRP A 322 25.78 -15.86 -18.10
CA TRP A 322 25.06 -16.37 -19.26
C TRP A 322 25.68 -15.86 -20.55
N TYR A 323 25.85 -14.54 -20.70
CA TYR A 323 26.51 -13.93 -21.86
C TYR A 323 27.93 -14.43 -22.08
N ARG A 324 28.70 -14.54 -20.99
CA ARG A 324 30.05 -15.09 -21.05
C ARG A 324 30.04 -16.56 -21.49
N GLY A 325 29.08 -17.34 -21.00
CA GLY A 325 28.88 -18.74 -21.39
C GLY A 325 28.55 -18.93 -22.88
N MET A 326 27.93 -17.92 -23.50
CA MET A 326 27.65 -17.89 -24.94
C MET A 326 28.87 -17.46 -25.78
N GLY A 327 29.98 -17.07 -25.15
CA GLY A 327 31.24 -16.74 -25.84
C GLY A 327 31.43 -15.26 -26.15
N HIS A 328 30.62 -14.37 -25.58
CA HIS A 328 30.75 -12.92 -25.79
C HIS A 328 31.96 -12.32 -25.03
N PRO A 329 32.59 -11.25 -25.54
CA PRO A 329 33.68 -10.55 -24.84
C PRO A 329 33.25 -9.96 -23.49
N GLU A 330 34.18 -9.85 -22.53
CA GLU A 330 33.89 -9.38 -21.16
C GLU A 330 33.27 -7.97 -21.12
N ASP A 331 33.79 -7.04 -21.92
CA ASP A 331 33.27 -5.67 -21.96
C ASP A 331 31.82 -5.63 -22.48
N TRP A 332 31.51 -6.50 -23.46
CA TRP A 332 30.15 -6.65 -23.99
C TRP A 332 29.21 -7.27 -22.94
N CYS A 333 29.66 -8.30 -22.22
CA CYS A 333 28.91 -8.93 -21.14
C CYS A 333 28.57 -7.92 -20.03
N ALA A 334 29.54 -7.08 -19.63
CA ALA A 334 29.35 -6.07 -18.59
C ALA A 334 28.36 -4.99 -19.03
N GLU A 335 28.52 -4.45 -20.25
CA GLU A 335 27.62 -3.44 -20.83
C GLU A 335 26.19 -3.99 -20.94
N ARG A 336 26.00 -5.17 -21.52
CA ARG A 336 24.67 -5.75 -21.70
C ARG A 336 24.00 -6.15 -20.39
N THR A 337 24.77 -6.64 -19.42
CA THR A 337 24.25 -6.91 -18.07
C THR A 337 23.73 -5.62 -17.43
N ALA A 338 24.52 -4.55 -17.46
CA ALA A 338 24.11 -3.27 -16.88
C ALA A 338 22.86 -2.70 -17.56
N ARG A 339 22.77 -2.81 -18.88
CA ARG A 339 21.61 -2.33 -19.63
C ARG A 339 20.34 -3.15 -19.29
N LEU A 340 20.42 -4.48 -19.23
CA LEU A 340 19.28 -5.31 -18.83
C LEU A 340 18.89 -5.06 -17.35
N GLU A 341 19.86 -4.84 -16.46
CA GLU A 341 19.63 -4.54 -15.04
C GLU A 341 18.78 -3.27 -14.84
N THR A 342 18.95 -2.23 -15.68
CA THR A 342 18.10 -1.02 -15.63
C THR A 342 16.64 -1.27 -15.97
N GLN A 343 16.35 -2.37 -16.68
CA GLN A 343 15.00 -2.69 -17.15
C GLN A 343 14.31 -3.72 -16.24
N LEU A 344 15.05 -4.51 -15.46
CA LEU A 344 14.47 -5.51 -14.53
C LEU A 344 13.45 -4.95 -13.52
N PRO A 345 13.54 -3.70 -13.00
CA PRO A 345 12.54 -3.18 -12.08
C PRO A 345 11.11 -3.07 -12.63
N SER A 346 10.92 -3.03 -13.96
CA SER A 346 9.57 -3.01 -14.57
C SER A 346 8.91 -4.40 -14.60
N ILE A 347 9.65 -5.46 -14.28
CA ILE A 347 9.19 -6.84 -14.29
C ILE A 347 8.81 -7.27 -12.86
N PRO A 348 7.68 -7.98 -12.66
CA PRO A 348 7.31 -8.50 -11.35
C PRO A 348 8.46 -9.27 -10.67
N GLU A 349 8.67 -9.00 -9.37
CA GLU A 349 9.72 -9.64 -8.58
C GLU A 349 9.67 -11.17 -8.65
N SER A 350 8.46 -11.74 -8.69
CA SER A 350 8.22 -13.17 -8.82
C SER A 350 8.79 -13.79 -10.09
N LEU A 351 8.97 -13.01 -11.18
CA LEU A 351 9.54 -13.46 -12.44
C LEU A 351 11.04 -13.16 -12.52
N ARG A 352 11.47 -11.94 -12.19
CA ARG A 352 12.90 -11.54 -12.27
C ARG A 352 13.81 -12.19 -11.22
N SER A 353 13.24 -12.92 -10.26
CA SER A 353 13.96 -13.75 -9.28
C SER A 353 14.00 -15.24 -9.65
N GLN A 354 13.33 -15.66 -10.73
CA GLN A 354 13.34 -17.04 -11.22
C GLN A 354 14.46 -17.24 -12.27
N PRO A 355 15.42 -18.17 -12.04
CA PRO A 355 16.53 -18.39 -12.96
C PRO A 355 16.12 -18.65 -14.41
N LEU A 356 15.05 -19.42 -14.64
CA LEU A 356 14.56 -19.69 -15.99
C LEU A 356 14.14 -18.40 -16.71
N PHE A 357 13.34 -17.56 -16.06
CA PHE A 357 12.85 -16.32 -16.67
C PHE A 357 13.99 -15.32 -16.90
N VAL A 358 14.91 -15.18 -15.95
CA VAL A 358 16.11 -14.36 -16.11
C VAL A 358 16.96 -14.84 -17.29
N SER A 359 17.08 -16.15 -17.48
CA SER A 359 17.83 -16.72 -18.61
C SER A 359 17.13 -16.46 -19.95
N LEU A 360 15.79 -16.53 -19.99
CA LEU A 360 15.00 -16.16 -21.17
C LEU A 360 15.17 -14.67 -21.53
N LEU A 361 15.12 -13.78 -20.53
CA LEU A 361 15.37 -12.35 -20.74
C LEU A 361 16.78 -12.10 -21.28
N ALA A 362 17.78 -12.75 -20.69
CA ALA A 362 19.16 -12.64 -21.14
C ALA A 362 19.30 -13.11 -22.61
N GLN A 363 18.62 -14.21 -22.98
CA GLN A 363 18.59 -14.73 -24.35
C GLN A 363 17.88 -13.80 -25.35
N LEU A 364 16.71 -13.25 -24.99
CA LEU A 364 15.98 -12.28 -25.84
C LEU A 364 16.85 -11.04 -26.12
N TYR A 365 17.59 -10.59 -25.09
CA TYR A 365 18.41 -9.40 -25.14
C TYR A 365 19.79 -9.62 -25.80
N GLU A 366 20.18 -10.88 -26.02
CA GLU A 366 21.37 -11.23 -26.80
C GLU A 366 21.20 -10.81 -28.28
N SER A 367 20.03 -11.09 -28.84
CA SER A 367 19.74 -10.93 -30.26
C SER A 367 19.15 -9.57 -30.66
N SER A 368 18.96 -8.64 -29.70
CA SER A 368 18.26 -7.38 -29.92
C SER A 368 19.06 -6.16 -29.46
N ASP A 369 19.19 -5.16 -30.33
CA ASP A 369 19.68 -3.83 -29.97
C ASP A 369 18.59 -2.91 -29.38
N ALA A 370 17.32 -3.33 -29.49
CA ALA A 370 16.18 -2.63 -28.91
C ALA A 370 16.04 -2.91 -27.40
N ASP A 371 15.41 -1.98 -26.69
CA ASP A 371 15.01 -2.19 -25.29
C ASP A 371 13.90 -3.23 -25.18
N LEU A 372 13.77 -3.89 -24.02
CA LEU A 372 12.65 -4.80 -23.76
C LEU A 372 11.33 -4.06 -23.97
N PRO A 373 10.28 -4.76 -24.44
CA PRO A 373 8.95 -4.20 -24.45
C PRO A 373 8.59 -3.66 -23.07
N ARG A 374 8.21 -2.37 -23.00
CA ARG A 374 7.83 -1.73 -21.72
C ARG A 374 6.55 -2.33 -21.14
N GLN A 375 5.71 -2.91 -21.98
CA GLN A 375 4.45 -3.53 -21.60
C GLN A 375 4.66 -4.99 -21.21
N ARG A 376 4.08 -5.40 -20.07
CA ARG A 376 4.21 -6.76 -19.53
C ARG A 376 3.67 -7.81 -20.51
N GLY A 377 2.55 -7.53 -21.17
CA GLY A 377 1.97 -8.43 -22.16
C GLY A 377 2.89 -8.72 -23.35
N ALA A 378 3.55 -7.71 -23.91
CA ALA A 378 4.47 -7.89 -25.04
C ALA A 378 5.69 -8.75 -24.66
N LEU A 379 6.25 -8.54 -23.46
CA LEU A 379 7.35 -9.35 -22.95
C LEU A 379 6.95 -10.83 -22.78
N LEU A 380 5.74 -11.09 -22.28
CA LEU A 380 5.21 -12.45 -22.13
C LEU A 380 4.95 -13.10 -23.50
N ALA A 381 4.53 -12.32 -24.51
CA ALA A 381 4.37 -12.79 -25.88
C ALA A 381 5.69 -13.34 -26.45
N GLU A 382 6.76 -12.53 -26.36
CA GLU A 382 8.09 -12.89 -26.85
C GLU A 382 8.68 -14.08 -26.08
N ALA A 383 8.49 -14.12 -24.76
CA ALA A 383 8.95 -15.25 -23.95
C ALA A 383 8.25 -16.56 -24.32
N ILE A 384 6.93 -16.55 -24.56
CA ILE A 384 6.17 -17.74 -24.97
C ILE A 384 6.58 -18.18 -26.38
N ASP A 385 6.76 -17.24 -27.32
CA ASP A 385 7.20 -17.57 -28.67
C ASP A 385 8.61 -18.20 -28.68
N LEU A 386 9.54 -17.64 -27.88
CA LEU A 386 10.88 -18.19 -27.70
C LEU A 386 10.84 -19.61 -27.12
N LEU A 387 10.00 -19.86 -26.11
CA LEU A 387 9.82 -21.18 -25.48
C LEU A 387 9.21 -22.20 -26.44
N LEU A 388 8.25 -21.80 -27.29
CA LEU A 388 7.66 -22.69 -28.29
C LEU A 388 8.61 -22.99 -29.44
N GLY A 389 9.50 -22.05 -29.79
CA GLY A 389 10.44 -22.16 -30.91
C GLY A 389 11.88 -22.46 -30.50
N ALA A 390 12.75 -21.46 -30.66
CA ALA A 390 14.22 -21.60 -30.67
C ALA A 390 14.85 -22.11 -29.36
N TRP A 391 14.14 -22.04 -28.24
CA TRP A 391 14.59 -22.58 -26.96
C TRP A 391 14.50 -24.11 -26.89
N SER A 392 13.52 -24.71 -27.56
CA SER A 392 13.12 -26.11 -27.39
C SER A 392 13.59 -27.03 -28.52
N LEU A 393 14.06 -26.45 -29.62
CA LEU A 393 14.52 -27.17 -30.81
C LEU A 393 16.06 -27.25 -30.82
N PRO A 394 16.67 -28.37 -31.26
CA PRO A 394 18.13 -28.52 -31.29
C PRO A 394 18.79 -27.43 -32.13
N ARG A 395 19.85 -26.79 -31.60
CA ARG A 395 20.63 -25.75 -32.31
C ARG A 395 21.40 -26.29 -33.53
N THR A 396 21.47 -27.61 -33.71
CA THR A 396 22.20 -28.28 -34.80
C THR A 396 21.22 -28.98 -35.76
N GLY A 397 20.92 -28.32 -36.88
CA GLY A 397 20.25 -28.89 -38.06
C GLY A 397 18.71 -28.81 -38.10
N GLU A 398 18.19 -27.74 -38.69
CA GLU A 398 16.93 -27.63 -39.46
C GLU A 398 15.63 -28.32 -38.98
N ALA A 399 15.39 -28.55 -37.69
CA ALA A 399 14.07 -28.98 -37.22
C ALA A 399 13.24 -27.77 -36.77
N SER A 400 12.19 -27.43 -37.52
CA SER A 400 11.19 -26.42 -37.14
C SER A 400 9.97 -27.08 -36.47
N LEU A 401 9.13 -26.30 -35.77
CA LEU A 401 7.89 -26.84 -35.16
C LEU A 401 6.99 -27.59 -36.17
N PRO A 402 6.81 -27.09 -37.42
CA PRO A 402 6.16 -27.86 -38.48
C PRO A 402 6.77 -29.23 -38.77
N ASP A 403 8.10 -29.36 -38.70
CA ASP A 403 8.78 -30.64 -38.97
C ASP A 403 8.57 -31.65 -37.84
N VAL A 404 8.41 -31.17 -36.61
CA VAL A 404 8.27 -32.00 -35.41
C VAL A 404 6.81 -32.37 -35.12
N LEU A 405 5.88 -31.42 -35.26
CA LEU A 405 4.48 -31.58 -34.85
C LEU A 405 3.46 -31.48 -35.99
N GLY A 406 3.88 -31.07 -37.20
CA GLY A 406 2.98 -30.83 -38.32
C GLY A 406 2.16 -29.55 -38.20
N CYS A 407 2.47 -28.66 -37.25
CA CYS A 407 1.78 -27.38 -37.07
C CYS A 407 2.75 -26.21 -36.85
N THR A 408 2.26 -25.00 -37.11
CA THR A 408 3.01 -23.76 -36.85
C THR A 408 2.90 -23.32 -35.39
N THR A 409 3.88 -22.53 -34.92
CA THR A 409 3.85 -21.92 -33.59
C THR A 409 2.57 -21.14 -33.34
N GLN A 410 2.08 -20.39 -34.35
CA GLN A 410 0.86 -19.60 -34.25
C GLN A 410 -0.41 -20.46 -34.08
N GLN A 411 -0.49 -21.60 -34.79
CA GLN A 411 -1.61 -22.54 -34.64
C GLN A 411 -1.63 -23.14 -33.23
N LEU A 412 -0.46 -23.56 -32.73
CA LEU A 412 -0.33 -24.12 -31.39
C LEU A 412 -0.64 -23.09 -30.29
N LEU A 413 -0.12 -21.85 -30.44
CA LEU A 413 -0.40 -20.73 -29.56
C LEU A 413 -1.89 -20.43 -29.48
N SER A 414 -2.58 -20.40 -30.62
CA SER A 414 -4.03 -20.17 -30.66
C SER A 414 -4.82 -21.23 -29.87
N ARG A 415 -4.36 -22.49 -29.82
CA ARG A 415 -5.01 -23.50 -28.97
C ARG A 415 -4.67 -23.29 -27.50
N LEU A 416 -3.42 -22.95 -27.18
CA LEU A 416 -2.98 -22.66 -25.81
C LEU A 416 -3.77 -21.49 -25.18
N GLU A 417 -4.08 -20.46 -25.96
CA GLU A 417 -4.96 -19.35 -25.57
C GLU A 417 -6.36 -19.83 -25.16
N VAL A 418 -6.99 -20.67 -25.98
CA VAL A 418 -8.32 -21.23 -25.69
C VAL A 418 -8.27 -22.13 -24.45
N ILE A 419 -7.24 -22.98 -24.34
CA ILE A 419 -7.01 -23.82 -23.16
C ILE A 419 -6.88 -22.96 -21.89
N ALA A 420 -6.09 -21.88 -21.95
CA ALA A 420 -5.89 -20.97 -20.84
C ALA A 420 -7.21 -20.32 -20.40
N LEU A 421 -7.99 -19.76 -21.33
CA LEU A 421 -9.28 -19.16 -21.03
C LEU A 421 -10.27 -20.17 -20.43
N LYS A 422 -10.45 -21.32 -21.07
CA LYS A 422 -11.34 -22.39 -20.57
C LYS A 422 -10.91 -22.91 -19.20
N SER A 423 -9.60 -22.99 -18.96
CA SER A 423 -9.07 -23.45 -17.67
C SER A 423 -9.38 -22.49 -16.52
N LEU A 424 -9.32 -21.17 -16.76
CA LEU A 424 -9.70 -20.17 -15.76
C LEU A 424 -11.23 -20.15 -15.54
N GLN A 425 -12.01 -20.30 -16.61
CA GLN A 425 -13.48 -20.38 -16.54
C GLN A 425 -13.99 -21.63 -15.80
N SER A 426 -13.33 -22.78 -15.98
CA SER A 426 -13.73 -24.06 -15.36
C SER A 426 -13.15 -24.27 -13.95
N GLY A 427 -12.17 -23.45 -13.54
CA GLY A 427 -11.36 -23.63 -12.33
C GLY A 427 -11.73 -22.76 -11.12
N GLY A 428 -12.77 -21.91 -11.20
CA GLY A 428 -13.37 -21.28 -10.03
C GLY A 428 -14.18 -22.24 -9.13
N LEU A 429 -14.37 -23.49 -9.55
CA LEU A 429 -15.18 -24.51 -8.85
C LEU A 429 -14.45 -25.87 -8.77
N SER A 430 -13.17 -25.88 -8.39
CA SER A 430 -12.50 -27.10 -7.92
C SER A 430 -12.10 -26.94 -6.45
N TYR A 431 -12.37 -27.96 -5.64
CA TYR A 431 -12.52 -27.99 -4.17
C TYR A 431 -11.27 -27.59 -3.33
N ARG A 432 -10.23 -27.02 -3.94
CA ARG A 432 -9.08 -26.43 -3.26
C ARG A 432 -8.68 -25.12 -3.96
N PRO A 433 -8.75 -23.96 -3.28
CA PRO A 433 -8.41 -22.65 -3.87
C PRO A 433 -6.97 -22.52 -4.39
N ASP A 434 -6.09 -23.46 -4.03
CA ASP A 434 -4.64 -23.26 -4.13
C ASP A 434 -3.99 -23.93 -5.35
N GLU A 435 -4.68 -24.83 -6.08
CA GLU A 435 -4.11 -25.53 -7.26
C GLU A 435 -5.16 -25.90 -8.34
N PRO A 436 -5.51 -24.98 -9.26
CA PRO A 436 -6.37 -25.33 -10.40
C PRO A 436 -5.62 -26.28 -11.36
N SER A 437 -6.19 -27.46 -11.62
CA SER A 437 -5.61 -28.47 -12.51
C SER A 437 -6.51 -28.75 -13.72
N ILE A 438 -5.93 -28.60 -14.90
CA ILE A 438 -6.57 -28.73 -16.21
C ILE A 438 -6.66 -30.22 -16.59
N PRO A 439 -7.86 -30.77 -16.85
CA PRO A 439 -8.00 -32.13 -17.32
C PRO A 439 -7.27 -32.34 -18.64
N ARG A 440 -6.56 -33.47 -18.76
CA ARG A 440 -5.91 -33.89 -20.02
C ARG A 440 -6.90 -33.96 -21.18
N SER A 441 -8.14 -34.39 -20.92
CA SER A 441 -9.19 -34.44 -21.95
C SER A 441 -9.44 -33.08 -22.57
N LEU A 442 -9.65 -32.04 -21.76
CA LEU A 442 -9.87 -30.67 -22.24
C LEU A 442 -8.73 -30.18 -23.13
N ILE A 443 -7.48 -30.48 -22.75
CA ILE A 443 -6.32 -30.07 -23.55
C ILE A 443 -6.27 -30.83 -24.88
N LEU A 444 -6.48 -32.15 -24.85
CA LEU A 444 -6.47 -32.96 -26.06
C LEU A 444 -7.61 -32.60 -27.01
N ASP A 445 -8.80 -32.28 -26.49
CA ASP A 445 -9.95 -31.84 -27.27
C ASP A 445 -9.58 -30.56 -28.06
N GLU A 446 -8.92 -29.59 -27.41
CA GLU A 446 -8.45 -28.37 -28.08
C GLU A 446 -7.30 -28.61 -29.06
N LEU A 447 -6.38 -29.52 -28.74
CA LEU A 447 -5.28 -29.85 -29.65
C LEU A 447 -5.76 -30.66 -30.86
N TYR A 448 -6.90 -31.34 -30.77
CA TYR A 448 -7.53 -32.05 -31.90
C TYR A 448 -7.95 -31.08 -33.02
N GLU A 449 -8.32 -29.85 -32.66
CA GLU A 449 -8.68 -28.78 -33.60
C GLU A 449 -7.50 -28.27 -34.45
N LEU A 450 -6.27 -28.71 -34.17
CA LEU A 450 -5.12 -28.45 -35.05
C LEU A 450 -5.19 -29.21 -36.39
N GLY A 451 -6.06 -30.22 -36.46
CA GLY A 451 -6.32 -31.00 -37.66
C GLY A 451 -5.76 -32.43 -37.59
N SER A 452 -6.27 -33.29 -38.46
CA SER A 452 -5.99 -34.75 -38.45
C SER A 452 -4.53 -35.14 -38.70
N HIS A 453 -3.70 -34.22 -39.16
CA HIS A 453 -2.28 -34.41 -39.44
C HIS A 453 -1.39 -34.18 -38.20
N VAL A 454 -1.93 -33.57 -37.14
CA VAL A 454 -1.23 -33.31 -35.89
C VAL A 454 -1.61 -34.38 -34.88
N ASN A 455 -0.63 -34.98 -34.21
CA ASN A 455 -0.89 -35.88 -33.09
C ASN A 455 -1.10 -35.05 -31.80
N PRO A 456 -2.32 -34.98 -31.22
CA PRO A 456 -2.60 -34.15 -30.05
C PRO A 456 -1.81 -34.57 -28.81
N ALA A 457 -1.53 -35.86 -28.64
CA ALA A 457 -0.71 -36.35 -27.54
C ALA A 457 0.76 -35.93 -27.71
N GLY A 458 1.29 -36.00 -28.94
CA GLY A 458 2.64 -35.52 -29.26
C GLY A 458 2.79 -34.01 -29.07
N ALA A 459 1.78 -33.23 -29.45
CA ALA A 459 1.75 -31.78 -29.21
C ALA A 459 1.73 -31.44 -27.71
N LEU A 460 0.96 -32.19 -26.90
CA LEU A 460 0.93 -32.03 -25.44
C LEU A 460 2.27 -32.39 -24.79
N ASP A 461 2.91 -33.46 -25.24
CA ASP A 461 4.25 -33.85 -24.77
C ASP A 461 5.29 -32.79 -25.13
N TYR A 462 5.20 -32.17 -26.31
CA TYR A 462 6.06 -31.05 -26.68
C TYR A 462 5.85 -29.84 -25.75
N ILE A 463 4.60 -29.38 -25.58
CA ILE A 463 4.27 -28.23 -24.72
C ILE A 463 4.76 -28.43 -23.29
N SER A 464 4.64 -29.67 -22.76
CA SER A 464 4.93 -29.97 -21.37
C SER A 464 6.39 -30.34 -21.09
N GLN A 465 7.01 -31.15 -21.95
CA GLN A 465 8.36 -31.70 -21.72
C GLN A 465 9.46 -30.90 -22.42
N HIS A 466 9.16 -30.24 -23.55
CA HIS A 466 10.14 -29.52 -24.36
C HIS A 466 10.03 -28.01 -24.15
N ALA A 467 8.85 -27.42 -24.38
CA ALA A 467 8.63 -25.98 -24.19
C ALA A 467 8.51 -25.56 -22.72
N GLY A 468 8.16 -26.48 -21.82
CA GLY A 468 8.03 -26.19 -20.38
C GLY A 468 6.94 -25.17 -20.04
N ILE A 469 5.99 -24.91 -20.93
CA ILE A 469 4.87 -23.97 -20.73
C ILE A 469 3.80 -24.59 -19.83
N MET A 470 3.65 -25.91 -19.88
CA MET A 470 2.75 -26.67 -18.99
C MET A 470 3.51 -27.73 -18.22
N THR A 471 2.96 -28.14 -17.09
CA THR A 471 3.50 -29.20 -16.26
C THR A 471 2.39 -30.10 -15.75
N SER A 472 2.69 -31.37 -15.47
CA SER A 472 1.71 -32.33 -14.96
C SER A 472 1.89 -32.53 -13.44
N PRO A 473 1.04 -31.91 -12.59
CA PRO A 473 1.14 -32.07 -11.14
C PRO A 473 0.55 -33.41 -10.65
N ALA A 474 -0.28 -34.06 -11.47
CA ALA A 474 -0.93 -35.34 -11.18
C ALA A 474 -1.31 -36.04 -12.50
N PRO A 475 -1.52 -37.37 -12.50
CA PRO A 475 -1.90 -38.11 -13.70
C PRO A 475 -3.13 -37.51 -14.39
N ARG A 476 -3.06 -37.36 -15.71
CA ARG A 476 -4.12 -36.77 -16.55
C ARG A 476 -4.55 -35.36 -16.13
N ARG A 477 -3.71 -34.66 -15.36
CA ARG A 477 -3.91 -33.28 -14.96
C ARG A 477 -2.67 -32.48 -15.36
N TYR A 478 -2.92 -31.28 -15.85
CA TYR A 478 -1.87 -30.34 -16.25
C TYR A 478 -2.14 -28.99 -15.59
N ARG A 479 -1.11 -28.15 -15.54
CA ARG A 479 -1.22 -26.73 -15.20
C ARG A 479 -0.20 -25.95 -16.00
N PHE A 480 -0.42 -24.66 -16.19
CA PHE A 480 0.63 -23.80 -16.71
C PHE A 480 1.81 -23.76 -15.74
N ALA A 481 3.03 -23.75 -16.26
CA ALA A 481 4.26 -23.71 -15.46
C ALA A 481 4.34 -22.43 -14.63
N HIS A 482 3.75 -21.34 -15.13
CA HIS A 482 3.58 -20.08 -14.43
C HIS A 482 2.18 -19.50 -14.64
N ARG A 483 1.59 -18.95 -13.57
CA ARG A 483 0.25 -18.35 -13.59
C ARG A 483 0.15 -17.18 -14.56
N LEU A 484 1.17 -16.33 -14.63
CA LEU A 484 1.21 -15.21 -15.58
C LEU A 484 1.16 -15.64 -17.06
N PHE A 485 1.69 -16.82 -17.44
CA PHE A 485 1.54 -17.32 -18.81
C PHE A 485 0.09 -17.72 -19.08
N GLN A 486 -0.57 -18.37 -18.13
CA GLN A 486 -2.00 -18.67 -18.22
C GLN A 486 -2.85 -17.40 -18.33
N GLU A 487 -2.58 -16.39 -17.48
CA GLU A 487 -3.32 -15.13 -17.47
C GLU A 487 -3.13 -14.34 -18.75
N TYR A 488 -1.90 -14.28 -19.28
CA TYR A 488 -1.60 -13.64 -20.57
C TYR A 488 -2.27 -14.36 -21.75
N LEU A 489 -2.17 -15.69 -21.81
CA LEU A 489 -2.79 -16.48 -22.88
C LEU A 489 -4.33 -16.35 -22.84
N ALA A 490 -4.93 -16.30 -21.66
CA ALA A 490 -6.36 -16.02 -21.50
C ALA A 490 -6.73 -14.60 -21.95
N ALA A 491 -5.92 -13.58 -21.61
CA ALA A 491 -6.12 -12.22 -22.07
C ALA A 491 -6.03 -12.12 -23.61
N SER A 492 -5.06 -12.82 -24.23
CA SER A 492 -4.94 -12.91 -25.69
C SER A 492 -6.16 -13.58 -26.33
N ALA A 493 -6.69 -14.64 -25.72
CA ALA A 493 -7.92 -15.29 -26.18
C ALA A 493 -9.12 -14.32 -26.14
N ILE A 494 -9.28 -13.58 -25.05
CA ILE A 494 -10.37 -12.59 -24.88
C ILE A 494 -10.22 -11.47 -25.91
N ALA A 495 -9.00 -10.97 -26.14
CA ALA A 495 -8.74 -9.93 -27.13
C ALA A 495 -9.20 -10.35 -28.54
N LYS A 496 -9.12 -11.64 -28.90
CA LYS A 496 -9.55 -12.16 -30.21
C LYS A 496 -11.07 -12.36 -30.33
N SER A 497 -11.84 -12.17 -29.25
CA SER A 497 -13.30 -12.24 -29.29
C SER A 497 -13.91 -11.02 -30.01
N GLN A 498 -15.19 -11.13 -30.39
CA GLN A 498 -15.90 -10.04 -31.08
C GLN A 498 -16.07 -8.79 -30.20
N SER A 499 -16.27 -8.97 -28.89
CA SER A 499 -16.53 -7.89 -27.92
C SER A 499 -15.68 -8.13 -26.64
N PRO A 500 -14.38 -7.78 -26.65
CA PRO A 500 -13.47 -8.14 -25.57
C PRO A 500 -13.82 -7.47 -24.23
N GLY A 501 -14.22 -6.19 -24.25
CA GLY A 501 -14.59 -5.43 -23.05
C GLY A 501 -15.77 -6.05 -22.29
N PRO A 502 -16.95 -6.20 -22.92
CA PRO A 502 -18.12 -6.81 -22.29
C PRO A 502 -17.86 -8.22 -21.76
N LEU A 503 -17.15 -9.07 -22.53
CA LEU A 503 -16.77 -10.41 -22.07
C LEU A 503 -15.91 -10.35 -20.81
N MET A 504 -14.93 -9.45 -20.77
CA MET A 504 -14.07 -9.28 -19.59
C MET A 504 -14.87 -8.78 -18.38
N ILE A 505 -15.82 -7.86 -18.56
CA ILE A 505 -16.69 -7.38 -17.48
C ILE A 505 -17.52 -8.51 -16.88
N ASP A 506 -18.11 -9.37 -17.71
CA ASP A 506 -18.89 -10.52 -17.22
C ASP A 506 -18.02 -11.50 -16.43
N LEU A 507 -16.78 -11.73 -16.87
CA LEU A 507 -15.82 -12.55 -16.15
C LEU A 507 -15.40 -11.92 -14.81
N LEU A 508 -15.16 -10.61 -14.77
CA LEU A 508 -14.83 -9.87 -13.54
C LEU A 508 -15.98 -9.95 -12.53
N LYS A 509 -17.23 -9.84 -12.99
CA LYS A 509 -18.44 -10.02 -12.16
C LYS A 509 -18.54 -11.44 -11.60
N ALA A 510 -18.10 -12.45 -12.37
CA ALA A 510 -18.07 -13.84 -11.92
C ALA A 510 -16.96 -14.14 -10.89
N GLY A 511 -15.88 -13.33 -10.81
CA GLY A 511 -14.81 -13.54 -9.84
C GLY A 511 -13.61 -12.58 -9.95
N LEU A 512 -13.74 -11.38 -9.37
CA LEU A 512 -12.73 -10.31 -9.46
C LEU A 512 -11.28 -10.75 -9.16
N PRO A 513 -10.95 -11.50 -8.08
CA PRO A 513 -9.57 -11.83 -7.75
C PRO A 513 -8.88 -12.74 -8.77
N ILE A 514 -9.65 -13.55 -9.49
CA ILE A 514 -9.13 -14.48 -10.52
C ILE A 514 -8.83 -13.71 -11.80
N TRP A 515 -9.70 -12.77 -12.16
CA TRP A 515 -9.70 -12.11 -13.46
C TRP A 515 -8.98 -10.77 -13.49
N ARG A 516 -8.55 -10.22 -12.34
CA ARG A 516 -7.86 -8.92 -12.26
C ARG A 516 -6.62 -8.82 -13.15
N GLU A 517 -5.67 -9.76 -13.02
CA GLU A 517 -4.45 -9.70 -13.85
C GLU A 517 -4.75 -9.93 -15.34
N VAL A 518 -5.75 -10.75 -15.66
CA VAL A 518 -6.20 -10.96 -17.05
C VAL A 518 -6.73 -9.67 -17.66
N ALA A 519 -7.50 -8.88 -16.89
CA ALA A 519 -8.02 -7.59 -17.35
C ALA A 519 -6.91 -6.55 -17.61
N LEU A 520 -5.88 -6.48 -16.75
CA LEU A 520 -4.72 -5.60 -16.98
C LEU A 520 -3.93 -6.04 -18.23
N LEU A 521 -3.69 -7.34 -18.38
CA LEU A 521 -3.01 -7.90 -19.55
C LEU A 521 -3.84 -7.77 -20.83
N LEU A 522 -5.17 -7.75 -20.74
CA LEU A 522 -6.05 -7.52 -21.89
C LEU A 522 -5.80 -6.13 -22.48
N ALA A 523 -5.66 -5.10 -21.64
CA ALA A 523 -5.32 -3.76 -22.09
C ALA A 523 -3.97 -3.74 -22.82
N ASP A 524 -2.94 -4.39 -22.26
CA ASP A 524 -1.64 -4.55 -22.93
C ASP A 524 -1.79 -5.20 -24.31
N VAL A 525 -2.52 -6.32 -24.40
CA VAL A 525 -2.70 -7.05 -25.66
C VAL A 525 -3.43 -6.21 -26.71
N LEU A 526 -4.49 -5.50 -26.32
CA LEU A 526 -5.25 -4.63 -27.22
C LEU A 526 -4.39 -3.46 -27.72
N THR A 527 -3.64 -2.82 -26.82
CA THR A 527 -2.71 -1.73 -27.17
C THR A 527 -1.64 -2.21 -28.16
N ASN A 528 -1.00 -3.35 -27.89
CA ASN A 528 0.03 -3.92 -28.78
C ASN A 528 -0.53 -4.26 -30.18
N ASN A 529 -1.78 -4.68 -30.25
CA ASN A 529 -2.47 -4.95 -31.51
C ASN A 529 -3.04 -3.69 -32.19
N ARG A 530 -2.66 -2.49 -31.73
CA ARG A 530 -3.12 -1.17 -32.24
C ARG A 530 -4.64 -0.97 -32.13
N ARG A 531 -5.28 -1.61 -31.15
CA ARG A 531 -6.73 -1.52 -30.87
C ARG A 531 -7.03 -0.60 -29.69
N GLY A 532 -6.48 0.62 -29.71
CA GLY A 532 -6.65 1.60 -28.63
C GLY A 532 -8.10 2.04 -28.40
N SER A 533 -8.96 1.99 -29.43
CA SER A 533 -10.41 2.22 -29.30
C SER A 533 -11.05 1.26 -28.31
N ASP A 534 -10.68 -0.01 -28.39
CA ASP A 534 -11.30 -1.09 -27.63
C ASP A 534 -10.82 -1.05 -26.17
N VAL A 535 -9.61 -0.54 -25.93
CA VAL A 535 -9.13 -0.22 -24.58
C VAL A 535 -9.98 0.87 -23.97
N TRP A 536 -10.29 1.94 -24.72
CA TRP A 536 -11.14 3.02 -24.23
C TRP A 536 -12.58 2.58 -23.96
N GLU A 537 -13.16 1.76 -24.82
CA GLU A 537 -14.47 1.15 -24.58
C GLU A 537 -14.46 0.30 -23.30
N PHE A 538 -13.45 -0.57 -23.14
CA PHE A 538 -13.31 -1.40 -21.95
C PHE A 538 -13.13 -0.58 -20.66
N VAL A 539 -12.29 0.47 -20.69
CA VAL A 539 -12.10 1.38 -19.56
C VAL A 539 -13.40 2.13 -19.23
N GLY A 540 -14.17 2.52 -20.25
CA GLY A 540 -15.51 3.09 -20.08
C GLY A 540 -16.48 2.13 -19.39
N ASP A 541 -16.51 0.87 -19.83
CA ASP A 541 -17.37 -0.18 -19.26
C ASP A 541 -17.02 -0.49 -17.80
N LEU A 542 -15.72 -0.49 -17.45
CA LEU A 542 -15.23 -0.67 -16.09
C LEU A 542 -15.72 0.45 -15.16
N VAL A 543 -15.70 1.68 -15.65
CA VAL A 543 -16.13 2.84 -14.87
C VAL A 543 -17.65 2.90 -14.74
N ALA A 544 -18.37 2.49 -15.78
CA ALA A 544 -19.84 2.39 -15.77
C ALA A 544 -20.35 1.27 -14.85
N SER A 545 -19.54 0.25 -14.59
CA SER A 545 -19.85 -0.82 -13.64
C SER A 545 -19.64 -0.32 -12.20
N SER A 546 -20.70 -0.31 -11.36
CA SER A 546 -20.64 0.22 -9.99
C SER A 546 -19.63 -0.55 -9.10
N GLY A 547 -18.64 0.16 -8.52
CA GLY A 547 -17.74 -0.36 -7.48
C GLY A 547 -16.33 0.25 -7.48
N PRO A 548 -15.80 0.74 -6.34
CA PRO A 548 -14.47 1.38 -6.27
C PRO A 548 -13.32 0.50 -6.79
N ARG A 549 -13.42 -0.83 -6.67
CA ARG A 549 -12.40 -1.78 -7.13
C ARG A 549 -12.30 -1.89 -8.66
N LEU A 550 -13.42 -1.81 -9.38
CA LEU A 550 -13.40 -1.82 -10.86
C LEU A 550 -12.92 -0.47 -11.41
N GLN A 551 -13.31 0.62 -10.76
CA GLN A 551 -12.84 1.97 -11.09
C GLN A 551 -11.35 2.15 -10.79
N LEU A 552 -10.83 1.54 -9.71
CA LEU A 552 -9.38 1.43 -9.47
C LEU A 552 -8.68 0.68 -10.61
N MET A 553 -9.25 -0.42 -11.09
CA MET A 553 -8.65 -1.18 -12.19
C MET A 553 -8.64 -0.39 -13.51
N ALA A 554 -9.68 0.40 -13.77
CA ALA A 554 -9.67 1.37 -14.87
C ALA A 554 -8.56 2.42 -14.70
N ALA A 555 -8.33 2.91 -13.48
CA ALA A 555 -7.22 3.82 -13.18
C ALA A 555 -5.85 3.16 -13.39
N ASP A 556 -5.67 1.91 -12.94
CA ASP A 556 -4.45 1.13 -13.15
C ASP A 556 -4.15 1.00 -14.65
N ILE A 557 -5.16 0.68 -15.49
CA ILE A 557 -5.01 0.60 -16.95
C ILE A 557 -4.61 1.96 -17.54
N VAL A 558 -5.26 3.05 -17.14
CA VAL A 558 -4.92 4.40 -17.65
C VAL A 558 -3.47 4.78 -17.32
N VAL A 559 -3.02 4.50 -16.10
CA VAL A 559 -1.64 4.79 -15.67
C VAL A 559 -0.64 3.92 -16.42
N ASP A 560 -0.87 2.62 -16.48
CA ASP A 560 0.03 1.66 -17.14
C ASP A 560 0.17 1.94 -18.64
N GLN A 561 -0.91 2.38 -19.29
CA GLN A 561 -0.95 2.68 -20.73
C GLN A 561 -0.66 4.14 -21.09
N SER A 562 -0.33 4.98 -20.11
CA SER A 562 -0.20 6.44 -20.24
C SER A 562 0.79 6.91 -21.31
N SER A 563 1.83 6.12 -21.61
CA SER A 563 2.83 6.43 -22.64
C SER A 563 2.45 5.97 -24.05
N THR A 564 1.39 5.17 -24.20
CA THR A 564 1.04 4.50 -25.46
C THR A 564 -0.36 4.87 -25.95
N LEU A 565 -1.32 5.12 -25.05
CA LEU A 565 -2.64 5.58 -25.44
C LEU A 565 -2.64 7.07 -25.81
N ALA A 566 -3.24 7.38 -26.95
CA ALA A 566 -3.46 8.76 -27.37
C ALA A 566 -4.67 9.37 -26.66
N ARG A 567 -4.54 10.61 -26.18
CA ARG A 567 -5.64 11.44 -25.63
C ARG A 567 -6.48 12.10 -26.73
N THR A 568 -6.67 11.43 -27.85
CA THR A 568 -7.29 12.00 -29.06
C THR A 568 -8.23 10.99 -29.69
N GLY A 569 -9.34 11.46 -30.26
CA GLY A 569 -10.29 10.64 -30.99
C GLY A 569 -11.64 10.53 -30.29
N ARG A 570 -12.68 10.27 -31.11
CA ARG A 570 -14.09 10.38 -30.71
C ARG A 570 -14.47 9.57 -29.47
N ILE A 571 -13.90 8.38 -29.31
CA ILE A 571 -14.22 7.49 -28.17
C ILE A 571 -13.61 8.06 -26.87
N TYR A 572 -12.34 8.46 -26.88
CA TYR A 572 -11.73 9.07 -25.70
C TYR A 572 -12.45 10.36 -25.29
N GLU A 573 -12.74 11.23 -26.27
CA GLU A 573 -13.45 12.50 -26.03
C GLU A 573 -14.84 12.29 -25.41
N SER A 574 -15.56 11.22 -25.78
CA SER A 574 -16.87 10.92 -25.21
C SER A 574 -16.80 10.36 -23.79
N ILE A 575 -15.79 9.55 -23.47
CA ILE A 575 -15.68 8.91 -22.14
C ILE A 575 -14.88 9.76 -21.12
N ALA A 576 -14.02 10.68 -21.56
CA ALA A 576 -13.14 11.43 -20.66
C ALA A 576 -13.90 12.12 -19.50
N PRO A 577 -15.07 12.77 -19.70
CA PRO A 577 -15.85 13.33 -18.59
C PRO A 577 -16.34 12.25 -17.59
N VAL A 578 -16.69 11.07 -18.09
CA VAL A 578 -17.15 9.93 -17.27
C VAL A 578 -15.99 9.40 -16.42
N LEU A 579 -14.79 9.25 -17.01
CA LEU A 579 -13.59 8.84 -16.30
C LEU A 579 -13.22 9.83 -15.18
N ARG A 580 -13.22 11.13 -15.49
CA ARG A 580 -12.93 12.19 -14.50
C ARG A 580 -13.88 12.08 -13.32
N ASN A 581 -15.19 12.02 -13.58
CA ASN A 581 -16.20 11.93 -12.52
C ASN A 581 -16.05 10.69 -11.65
N ALA A 582 -15.73 9.53 -12.24
CA ALA A 582 -15.55 8.30 -11.49
C ALA A 582 -14.26 8.31 -10.66
N PHE A 583 -13.13 8.69 -11.24
CA PHE A 583 -11.86 8.75 -10.51
C PHE A 583 -11.93 9.76 -9.37
N ARG A 584 -12.65 10.88 -9.52
CA ARG A 584 -12.92 11.83 -8.43
C ARG A 584 -13.64 11.22 -7.24
N ARG A 585 -14.74 10.48 -7.51
CA ARG A 585 -15.53 9.82 -6.45
C ARG A 585 -14.70 8.79 -5.70
N VAL A 586 -13.83 8.08 -6.41
CA VAL A 586 -13.03 6.98 -5.85
C VAL A 586 -11.73 7.43 -5.21
N LEU A 587 -11.18 8.58 -5.64
CA LEU A 587 -9.91 9.13 -5.13
C LEU A 587 -9.88 9.22 -3.60
N THR A 588 -11.03 9.43 -2.97
CA THR A 588 -11.17 9.62 -1.53
C THR A 588 -11.98 8.50 -0.85
N SER A 589 -12.26 7.41 -1.56
CA SER A 589 -12.98 6.25 -1.04
C SER A 589 -12.24 5.62 0.14
N THR A 590 -12.98 5.25 1.19
CA THR A 590 -12.48 4.50 2.35
C THR A 590 -12.27 3.02 2.05
N GLU A 591 -12.84 2.49 0.95
CA GLU A 591 -12.64 1.11 0.51
C GLU A 591 -11.28 0.88 -0.14
N LEU A 592 -10.60 1.96 -0.53
CA LEU A 592 -9.30 1.95 -1.18
C LEU A 592 -8.19 2.28 -0.19
N ALA A 593 -7.13 1.48 -0.23
CA ALA A 593 -5.92 1.77 0.51
C ALA A 593 -5.25 3.06 -0.04
N PRO A 594 -4.44 3.77 0.78
CA PRO A 594 -3.77 4.99 0.35
C PRO A 594 -2.95 4.86 -0.95
N ASP A 595 -2.22 3.76 -1.15
CA ASP A 595 -1.49 3.53 -2.40
C ASP A 595 -2.42 3.29 -3.61
N GLU A 596 -3.62 2.75 -3.39
CA GLU A 596 -4.65 2.60 -4.42
C GLU A 596 -5.21 3.98 -4.81
N ARG A 597 -5.50 4.83 -3.82
CA ARG A 597 -5.91 6.23 -4.05
C ARG A 597 -4.85 7.02 -4.80
N ARG A 598 -3.56 6.79 -4.53
CA ARG A 598 -2.44 7.39 -5.28
C ARG A 598 -2.49 7.05 -6.77
N ARG A 599 -2.78 5.79 -7.12
CA ARG A 599 -2.91 5.37 -8.52
C ARG A 599 -4.12 6.01 -9.19
N VAL A 600 -5.25 6.11 -8.49
CA VAL A 600 -6.44 6.84 -8.96
C VAL A 600 -6.12 8.33 -9.19
N GLY A 601 -5.39 8.96 -8.28
CA GLY A 601 -4.95 10.36 -8.43
C GLY A 601 -4.04 10.55 -9.64
N SER A 602 -3.18 9.58 -9.93
CA SER A 602 -2.31 9.58 -11.11
C SER A 602 -3.10 9.43 -12.41
N ALA A 603 -4.10 8.54 -12.43
CA ALA A 603 -5.01 8.39 -13.56
C ALA A 603 -5.83 9.67 -13.79
N LEU A 604 -6.33 10.29 -12.71
CA LEU A 604 -7.10 11.53 -12.77
C LEU A 604 -6.27 12.68 -13.35
N ALA A 605 -5.01 12.83 -12.93
CA ALA A 605 -4.11 13.81 -13.53
C ALA A 605 -3.91 13.57 -15.02
N TRP A 606 -3.79 12.31 -15.43
CA TRP A 606 -3.57 11.94 -16.82
C TRP A 606 -4.78 12.26 -17.71
N VAL A 607 -6.02 12.03 -17.23
CA VAL A 607 -7.26 12.40 -17.95
C VAL A 607 -7.63 13.89 -17.84
N THR A 608 -6.79 14.69 -17.17
CA THR A 608 -7.01 16.06 -16.67
C THR A 608 -7.83 16.10 -15.39
N ASP A 609 -7.25 16.64 -14.32
CA ASP A 609 -7.93 16.83 -13.04
C ASP A 609 -8.61 18.21 -13.00
N ASP A 610 -9.90 18.27 -13.32
CA ASP A 610 -10.63 19.56 -13.34
C ASP A 610 -11.14 19.99 -11.95
N ARG A 611 -10.61 19.42 -10.85
CA ARG A 611 -11.13 19.71 -9.51
C ARG A 611 -10.76 21.16 -9.15
N PRO A 612 -11.68 21.92 -8.52
CA PRO A 612 -11.38 23.29 -8.11
C PRO A 612 -10.11 23.34 -7.26
N GLY A 613 -9.19 24.24 -7.62
CA GLY A 613 -7.96 24.44 -6.85
C GLY A 613 -6.78 23.53 -7.19
N VAL A 614 -6.89 22.67 -8.22
CA VAL A 614 -5.88 21.65 -8.55
C VAL A 614 -5.12 21.95 -9.84
N GLY A 615 -5.82 22.38 -10.88
CA GLY A 615 -5.29 22.59 -12.23
C GLY A 615 -4.99 24.06 -12.55
N ILE A 616 -5.10 24.40 -13.83
CA ILE A 616 -4.97 25.76 -14.37
C ILE A 616 -6.28 26.20 -15.04
N ASP A 617 -6.53 27.50 -15.07
CA ASP A 617 -7.70 28.10 -15.73
C ASP A 617 -7.48 28.30 -17.24
N ASP A 618 -8.52 28.79 -17.92
CA ASP A 618 -8.50 29.07 -19.36
C ASP A 618 -7.47 30.15 -19.77
N GLN A 619 -6.98 30.95 -18.81
CA GLN A 619 -5.93 31.94 -19.01
C GLN A 619 -4.53 31.39 -18.73
N CYS A 620 -4.42 30.07 -18.52
CA CYS A 620 -3.19 29.37 -18.13
C CYS A 620 -2.62 29.85 -16.79
N LEU A 621 -3.47 30.40 -15.90
CA LEU A 621 -3.08 30.74 -14.53
C LEU A 621 -3.44 29.59 -13.58
N PRO A 622 -2.74 29.44 -12.46
CA PRO A 622 -3.13 28.52 -11.39
C PRO A 622 -4.58 28.73 -10.94
N ASP A 623 -5.44 27.71 -11.07
CA ASP A 623 -6.78 27.73 -10.49
C ASP A 623 -6.66 27.49 -8.99
N LEU A 624 -6.97 28.50 -8.17
CA LEU A 624 -6.88 28.42 -6.71
C LEU A 624 -8.28 28.48 -6.08
N ASP A 625 -8.65 27.41 -5.37
CA ASP A 625 -9.82 27.40 -4.50
C ASP A 625 -9.46 28.01 -3.14
N TRP A 626 -10.04 29.16 -2.83
CA TRP A 626 -9.72 29.96 -1.65
C TRP A 626 -10.61 29.60 -0.46
N CYS A 627 -10.01 29.01 0.57
CA CYS A 627 -10.64 28.78 1.86
C CYS A 627 -10.58 30.03 2.73
N VAL A 628 -11.73 30.45 3.25
CA VAL A 628 -11.83 31.63 4.11
C VAL A 628 -11.35 31.29 5.51
N ILE A 629 -10.32 31.99 5.98
CA ILE A 629 -9.80 31.89 7.34
C ILE A 629 -10.25 33.14 8.12
N PRO A 630 -11.21 33.01 9.06
CA PRO A 630 -11.67 34.12 9.87
C PRO A 630 -10.54 34.71 10.70
N GLY A 631 -10.57 36.02 10.92
CA GLY A 631 -9.72 36.64 11.92
C GLY A 631 -10.13 36.23 13.33
N GLY A 632 -9.19 36.26 14.27
CA GLY A 632 -9.47 35.90 15.65
C GLY A 632 -8.22 35.87 16.52
N ARG A 633 -8.45 35.68 17.82
CA ARG A 633 -7.39 35.56 18.82
C ARG A 633 -6.92 34.10 18.89
N ALA A 634 -5.97 33.75 18.04
CA ALA A 634 -5.44 32.39 17.90
C ALA A 634 -4.66 31.96 19.16
N VAL A 635 -4.85 30.71 19.60
CA VAL A 635 -4.02 30.07 20.63
C VAL A 635 -2.93 29.27 19.93
N LEU A 636 -1.73 29.85 19.85
CA LEU A 636 -0.57 29.22 19.24
C LEU A 636 0.25 28.46 20.28
N GLY A 637 0.78 27.31 19.90
CA GLY A 637 1.73 26.54 20.69
C GLY A 637 1.13 25.35 21.43
N THR A 638 2.03 24.58 22.04
CA THR A 638 1.76 23.35 22.78
C THR A 638 1.95 23.58 24.28
N ASN A 639 1.15 22.91 25.10
CA ASN A 639 1.28 22.92 26.56
C ASN A 639 1.93 21.63 27.10
N ALA A 640 2.39 21.67 28.34
CA ALA A 640 3.08 20.53 28.97
C ALA A 640 2.21 19.27 29.13
N ALA A 641 0.88 19.40 29.24
CA ALA A 641 -0.03 18.26 29.34
C ALA A 641 -0.12 17.52 28.00
N THR A 642 -0.28 18.25 26.91
CA THR A 642 -0.22 17.75 25.54
C THR A 642 1.12 17.06 25.26
N ARG A 643 2.24 17.69 25.63
CA ARG A 643 3.57 17.08 25.46
C ARG A 643 3.64 15.71 26.14
N ARG A 644 3.23 15.60 27.41
CA ARG A 644 3.22 14.32 28.14
C ARG A 644 2.32 13.27 27.48
N ALA A 645 1.20 13.69 26.89
CA ALA A 645 0.32 12.78 26.17
C ALA A 645 1.00 12.21 24.92
N LEU A 646 1.81 13.03 24.24
CA LEU A 646 2.54 12.69 23.01
C LEU A 646 3.85 11.93 23.25
N ASP A 647 4.52 12.14 24.39
CA ASP A 647 5.75 11.42 24.77
C ASP A 647 5.54 9.89 24.76
N ARG A 648 4.30 9.41 24.94
CA ARG A 648 3.91 7.99 24.85
C ARG A 648 4.15 7.38 23.46
N TYR A 649 4.20 8.18 22.41
CA TYR A 649 4.51 7.72 21.05
C TYR A 649 6.02 7.60 20.79
N GLY A 650 6.88 7.97 21.75
CA GLY A 650 8.32 7.68 21.70
C GLY A 650 9.09 8.40 20.58
N THR A 651 8.61 9.56 20.14
CA THR A 651 9.15 10.25 18.95
C THR A 651 10.53 10.88 19.16
N GLY A 652 10.94 11.12 20.41
CA GLY A 652 12.21 11.78 20.75
C GLY A 652 12.30 13.25 20.28
N TRP A 653 11.17 13.86 19.89
CA TRP A 653 11.12 15.22 19.36
C TRP A 653 11.22 16.28 20.47
N SER A 654 11.93 17.39 20.20
CA SER A 654 12.02 18.51 21.14
C SER A 654 10.87 19.50 20.93
N TYR A 655 10.13 19.78 22.00
CA TYR A 655 8.99 20.69 22.02
C TYR A 655 9.35 22.13 22.41
N GLU A 656 10.63 22.43 22.68
CA GLU A 656 11.08 23.75 23.17
C GLU A 656 10.68 24.91 22.25
N ARG A 657 10.57 24.66 20.95
CA ARG A 657 10.17 25.67 19.97
C ARG A 657 8.66 25.84 19.85
N GLU A 658 7.88 24.98 20.49
CA GLU A 658 6.41 24.96 20.44
C GLU A 658 5.78 25.39 21.77
N GLU A 659 6.57 25.55 22.84
CA GLU A 659 6.11 25.95 24.18
C GLU A 659 6.53 27.41 24.48
N PRO A 660 5.69 28.21 25.18
CA PRO A 660 4.39 27.90 25.76
C PRO A 660 3.21 28.23 24.82
N PRO A 661 1.98 27.77 25.15
CA PRO A 661 0.79 28.26 24.48
C PRO A 661 0.60 29.76 24.79
N HIS A 662 0.22 30.56 23.79
CA HIS A 662 0.01 32.00 23.94
C HIS A 662 -0.97 32.53 22.87
N HIS A 663 -1.51 33.72 23.11
CA HIS A 663 -2.48 34.34 22.20
C HIS A 663 -1.80 35.25 21.17
N VAL A 664 -2.23 35.14 19.91
CA VAL A 664 -1.83 36.01 18.82
C VAL A 664 -3.07 36.46 18.06
N ASP A 665 -3.20 37.76 17.80
CA ASP A 665 -4.29 38.28 16.96
C ASP A 665 -3.93 38.04 15.48
N VAL A 666 -4.77 37.25 14.80
CA VAL A 666 -4.63 36.92 13.38
C VAL A 666 -5.77 37.60 12.64
N HIS A 667 -5.44 38.40 11.62
CA HIS A 667 -6.45 39.04 10.77
C HIS A 667 -7.10 38.03 9.83
N ALA A 668 -8.28 38.35 9.28
CA ALA A 668 -8.92 37.49 8.30
C ALA A 668 -8.11 37.45 6.99
N PHE A 669 -8.00 36.26 6.40
CA PHE A 669 -7.31 36.03 5.13
C PHE A 669 -7.94 34.85 4.39
N ASP A 670 -7.61 34.67 3.12
CA ASP A 670 -7.95 33.43 2.41
C ASP A 670 -6.68 32.60 2.21
N MET A 671 -6.80 31.27 2.31
CA MET A 671 -5.72 30.30 2.09
C MET A 671 -6.13 29.35 0.97
N SER A 672 -5.22 29.00 0.06
CA SER A 672 -5.55 28.00 -0.96
C SER A 672 -5.90 26.66 -0.31
N ARG A 673 -6.90 25.96 -0.86
CA ARG A 673 -7.38 24.68 -0.32
C ARG A 673 -6.30 23.61 -0.31
N TYR A 674 -5.46 23.58 -1.35
CA TYR A 674 -4.35 22.63 -1.50
C TYR A 674 -2.99 23.36 -1.56
N PRO A 675 -1.87 22.68 -1.27
CA PRO A 675 -0.55 23.16 -1.66
C PRO A 675 -0.50 23.30 -3.19
N ILE A 676 0.38 24.17 -3.71
CA ILE A 676 0.54 24.34 -5.15
C ILE A 676 0.91 23.01 -5.80
N THR A 677 0.18 22.64 -6.85
CA THR A 677 0.42 21.42 -7.61
C THR A 677 1.57 21.58 -8.61
N ILE A 678 2.12 20.46 -9.08
CA ILE A 678 3.14 20.45 -10.13
C ILE A 678 2.63 21.15 -11.39
N GLU A 679 1.38 20.92 -11.79
CA GLU A 679 0.76 21.54 -12.97
C GLU A 679 0.61 23.06 -12.81
N GLN A 680 0.17 23.52 -11.63
CA GLN A 680 0.08 24.95 -11.31
C GLN A 680 1.45 25.63 -11.27
N TYR A 681 2.46 24.99 -10.69
CA TYR A 681 3.81 25.54 -10.67
C TYR A 681 4.41 25.60 -12.07
N GLN A 682 4.13 24.61 -12.90
CA GLN A 682 4.65 24.54 -14.26
C GLN A 682 4.14 25.68 -15.14
N SER A 683 2.91 26.18 -14.94
CA SER A 683 2.43 27.35 -15.68
C SER A 683 3.23 28.61 -15.40
N PHE A 684 3.75 28.78 -14.17
CA PHE A 684 4.70 29.85 -13.85
C PHE A 684 6.07 29.64 -14.53
N VAL A 685 6.54 28.40 -14.61
CA VAL A 685 7.80 28.07 -15.29
C VAL A 685 7.72 28.35 -16.79
N GLU A 686 6.59 28.03 -17.41
CA GLU A 686 6.37 28.12 -18.85
C GLU A 686 5.90 29.50 -19.33
N ALA A 687 5.30 30.30 -18.43
CA ALA A 687 4.88 31.65 -18.76
C ALA A 687 6.06 32.49 -19.26
N ALA A 688 5.86 33.20 -20.39
CA ALA A 688 6.90 34.01 -21.02
C ALA A 688 7.47 35.09 -20.09
N ASP A 689 6.66 35.59 -19.16
CA ASP A 689 7.05 36.55 -18.13
C ASP A 689 7.05 35.95 -16.72
N GLY A 690 7.02 34.63 -16.57
CA GLY A 690 6.99 33.93 -15.29
C GLY A 690 8.40 33.76 -14.72
N TYR A 691 8.84 32.52 -14.54
CA TYR A 691 10.12 32.17 -13.89
C TYR A 691 11.33 32.92 -14.47
N SER A 692 11.35 33.13 -15.79
CA SER A 692 12.43 33.79 -16.52
C SER A 692 12.54 35.29 -16.19
N ALA A 693 11.50 35.95 -15.70
CA ALA A 693 11.51 37.38 -15.42
C ALA A 693 12.13 37.69 -14.05
N ASP A 694 13.12 38.58 -14.03
CA ASP A 694 13.88 38.92 -12.81
C ASP A 694 13.06 39.71 -11.78
N ARG A 695 12.00 40.40 -12.21
CA ARG A 695 11.18 41.29 -11.39
C ARG A 695 10.45 40.62 -10.22
N TRP A 696 10.23 39.31 -10.29
CA TRP A 696 9.53 38.55 -9.25
C TRP A 696 10.41 38.11 -8.09
N TRP A 697 11.73 38.09 -8.31
CA TRP A 697 12.64 37.41 -7.42
C TRP A 697 12.99 38.31 -6.23
N PRO A 698 12.89 37.81 -4.98
CA PRO A 698 13.25 38.57 -3.80
C PRO A 698 14.79 38.76 -3.71
N PRO A 699 15.28 39.67 -2.84
CA PRO A 699 16.71 39.84 -2.59
C PRO A 699 17.43 38.52 -2.26
N GLY A 700 18.54 38.25 -2.94
CA GLY A 700 19.29 36.98 -2.87
C GLY A 700 18.77 35.89 -3.82
N GLY A 701 17.47 35.86 -4.11
CA GLY A 701 16.86 34.86 -4.99
C GLY A 701 17.30 34.97 -6.45
N LEU A 702 17.56 36.19 -6.94
CA LEU A 702 18.00 36.40 -8.33
C LEU A 702 19.39 35.82 -8.62
N GLU A 703 20.33 35.94 -7.68
CA GLU A 703 21.67 35.35 -7.81
C GLU A 703 21.58 33.83 -7.79
N TRP A 704 20.76 33.29 -6.89
CA TRP A 704 20.50 31.86 -6.81
C TRP A 704 19.88 31.32 -8.11
N LYS A 705 18.85 31.98 -8.67
CA LYS A 705 18.22 31.60 -9.95
C LYS A 705 19.24 31.54 -11.09
N LYS A 706 20.16 32.51 -11.18
CA LYS A 706 21.17 32.53 -12.26
C LYS A 706 22.09 31.31 -12.23
N ALA A 707 22.32 30.73 -11.06
CA ALA A 707 23.14 29.54 -10.87
C ALA A 707 22.35 28.22 -10.95
N ASN A 708 21.02 28.26 -10.92
CA ASN A 708 20.18 27.07 -10.75
C ASN A 708 19.03 27.04 -11.77
N PRO A 709 18.86 25.94 -12.54
CA PRO A 709 17.69 25.80 -13.40
C PRO A 709 16.40 25.71 -12.56
N PRO A 710 15.21 25.96 -13.16
CA PRO A 710 13.93 25.74 -12.50
C PRO A 710 13.81 24.31 -11.98
N ALA A 711 13.02 24.15 -10.92
CA ALA A 711 12.68 22.82 -10.40
C ALA A 711 12.13 21.97 -11.56
N ALA A 712 12.83 20.88 -11.88
CA ALA A 712 12.35 19.95 -12.89
C ALA A 712 11.08 19.26 -12.38
N ARG A 713 10.20 18.91 -13.31
CA ARG A 713 9.08 18.04 -13.01
C ARG A 713 9.61 16.74 -12.38
N THR A 714 9.21 16.45 -11.15
CA THR A 714 9.65 15.25 -10.44
C THR A 714 9.22 14.01 -11.23
N ALA A 715 10.19 13.22 -11.68
CA ALA A 715 9.92 12.03 -12.48
C ALA A 715 9.02 11.06 -11.70
N GLY A 716 7.94 10.60 -12.34
CA GLY A 716 7.01 9.64 -11.75
C GLY A 716 5.88 10.23 -10.90
N LEU A 717 5.85 11.55 -10.65
CA LEU A 717 4.74 12.21 -9.94
C LEU A 717 3.71 12.81 -10.91
N PRO A 718 2.40 12.66 -10.63
CA PRO A 718 1.34 13.23 -11.46
C PRO A 718 1.25 14.76 -11.31
N GLY A 719 0.68 15.45 -12.30
CA GLY A 719 0.59 16.93 -12.31
C GLY A 719 -0.20 17.51 -11.14
N ASN A 720 -1.16 16.76 -10.59
CA ASN A 720 -1.97 17.14 -9.43
C ASN A 720 -1.33 16.77 -8.07
N ALA A 721 -0.10 16.23 -8.04
CA ALA A 721 0.67 16.10 -6.81
C ALA A 721 1.19 17.48 -6.38
N PRO A 722 1.41 17.73 -5.08
CA PRO A 722 2.02 18.98 -4.63
C PRO A 722 3.42 19.13 -5.22
N GLN A 723 3.76 20.34 -5.65
CA GLN A 723 5.09 20.66 -6.11
C GLN A 723 6.06 20.66 -4.91
N GLY A 724 6.87 19.61 -4.83
CA GLY A 724 8.05 19.54 -3.97
C GLY A 724 9.29 20.15 -4.63
N ASN A 725 10.43 20.10 -3.96
CA ASN A 725 11.71 20.58 -4.50
C ASN A 725 11.70 22.07 -4.90
N VAL A 726 11.01 22.91 -4.12
CA VAL A 726 10.89 24.36 -4.37
C VAL A 726 11.59 25.13 -3.25
N THR A 727 12.39 26.11 -3.63
CA THR A 727 13.01 27.03 -2.68
C THR A 727 12.03 28.09 -2.18
N TRP A 728 12.33 28.72 -1.05
CA TRP A 728 11.54 29.86 -0.56
C TRP A 728 11.53 31.01 -1.58
N TYR A 729 12.63 31.20 -2.31
CA TYR A 729 12.74 32.22 -3.36
C TYR A 729 11.79 31.97 -4.52
N GLU A 730 11.74 30.72 -5.01
CA GLU A 730 10.83 30.31 -6.07
C GLU A 730 9.37 30.44 -5.64
N ALA A 731 9.03 30.00 -4.43
CA ALA A 731 7.69 30.12 -3.87
C ALA A 731 7.25 31.60 -3.75
N THR A 732 8.15 32.47 -3.30
CA THR A 732 7.90 33.92 -3.21
C THR A 732 7.74 34.56 -4.60
N ALA A 733 8.59 34.20 -5.56
CA ALA A 733 8.52 34.69 -6.93
C ALA A 733 7.22 34.25 -7.63
N PHE A 734 6.80 33.00 -7.41
CA PHE A 734 5.52 32.48 -7.87
C PHE A 734 4.35 33.32 -7.33
N CYS A 735 4.32 33.60 -6.02
CA CYS A 735 3.29 34.43 -5.42
C CYS A 735 3.28 35.87 -5.97
N ALA A 736 4.45 36.47 -6.21
CA ALA A 736 4.56 37.80 -6.79
C ALA A 736 4.04 37.85 -8.23
N TRP A 737 4.41 36.87 -9.06
CA TRP A 737 3.91 36.71 -10.43
C TRP A 737 2.39 36.52 -10.45
N LEU A 738 1.87 35.60 -9.62
CA LEU A 738 0.44 35.33 -9.55
C LEU A 738 -0.33 36.56 -9.05
N SER A 739 0.26 37.36 -8.16
CA SER A 739 -0.38 38.58 -7.68
C SER A 739 -0.65 39.58 -8.79
N GLU A 740 0.35 39.84 -9.65
CA GLU A 740 0.19 40.75 -10.77
C GLU A 740 -0.78 40.19 -11.81
N ARG A 741 -0.72 38.88 -12.10
CA ARG A 741 -1.55 38.23 -13.13
C ARG A 741 -3.01 38.07 -12.73
N SER A 742 -3.28 37.75 -11.47
CA SER A 742 -4.65 37.58 -10.95
C SER A 742 -5.27 38.88 -10.43
N GLY A 743 -4.46 39.92 -10.19
CA GLY A 743 -4.89 41.15 -9.51
C GLY A 743 -5.18 40.96 -8.01
N GLN A 744 -4.81 39.82 -7.43
CA GLN A 744 -5.01 39.50 -6.02
C GLN A 744 -3.69 39.64 -5.25
N ALA A 745 -3.72 40.08 -4.00
CA ALA A 745 -2.50 40.20 -3.19
C ALA A 745 -2.07 38.83 -2.63
N VAL A 746 -1.45 38.00 -3.47
CA VAL A 746 -1.03 36.63 -3.15
C VAL A 746 0.37 36.62 -2.53
N ARG A 747 0.54 35.87 -1.44
CA ARG A 747 1.81 35.74 -0.70
C ARG A 747 1.91 34.40 0.00
N LEU A 748 3.07 34.11 0.60
CA LEU A 748 3.21 33.01 1.55
C LEU A 748 2.49 33.35 2.87
N PRO A 749 1.96 32.35 3.59
CA PRO A 749 1.41 32.54 4.93
C PRO A 749 2.53 32.92 5.90
N THR A 750 2.19 33.72 6.90
CA THR A 750 2.98 33.78 8.13
C THR A 750 2.84 32.45 8.88
N GLU A 751 3.78 32.17 9.76
CA GLU A 751 3.73 30.98 10.60
C GLU A 751 2.48 30.95 11.50
N ALA A 752 2.07 32.11 12.01
CA ALA A 752 0.88 32.27 12.84
C ALA A 752 -0.42 32.01 12.05
N GLU A 753 -0.51 32.53 10.82
CA GLU A 753 -1.63 32.27 9.92
C GLU A 753 -1.75 30.79 9.57
N TRP A 754 -0.62 30.14 9.29
CA TRP A 754 -0.60 28.71 8.96
C TRP A 754 -1.10 27.86 10.13
N GLU A 755 -0.59 28.12 11.33
CA GLU A 755 -1.01 27.38 12.52
C GLU A 755 -2.47 27.66 12.89
N TRP A 756 -2.95 28.91 12.76
CA TRP A 756 -4.35 29.23 12.95
C TRP A 756 -5.25 28.47 11.98
N ALA A 757 -4.87 28.38 10.70
CA ALA A 757 -5.62 27.65 9.68
C ALA A 757 -5.81 26.17 10.03
N GLY A 758 -4.79 25.54 10.63
CA GLY A 758 -4.81 24.14 11.04
C GLY A 758 -5.36 23.86 12.44
N ARG A 759 -5.41 24.84 13.35
CA ARG A 759 -5.86 24.65 14.74
C ARG A 759 -7.29 25.10 14.99
N GLY A 760 -7.68 26.20 14.36
CA GLY A 760 -8.97 26.83 14.59
C GLY A 760 -9.17 27.33 16.02
N PRO A 761 -10.37 27.82 16.35
CA PRO A 761 -10.66 28.43 17.66
C PRO A 761 -10.53 27.45 18.82
N VAL A 762 -10.68 26.15 18.53
CA VAL A 762 -10.58 25.03 19.46
C VAL A 762 -9.13 24.74 19.88
N GLY A 763 -8.14 25.12 19.07
CA GLY A 763 -6.75 24.82 19.37
C GLY A 763 -6.40 23.32 19.25
N ALA A 764 -7.05 22.60 18.33
CA ALA A 764 -6.80 21.18 18.09
C ALA A 764 -5.34 20.93 17.65
N LEU A 765 -4.76 19.77 18.01
CA LEU A 765 -3.39 19.45 17.59
C LEU A 765 -3.28 19.04 16.13
N TYR A 766 -4.37 18.53 15.55
CA TYR A 766 -4.48 18.22 14.13
C TYR A 766 -5.70 18.93 13.54
N PRO A 767 -5.71 19.20 12.22
CA PRO A 767 -6.84 19.86 11.57
C PRO A 767 -8.17 19.14 11.76
N TRP A 768 -8.15 17.81 11.85
CA TRP A 768 -9.34 16.98 12.06
C TRP A 768 -9.75 16.82 13.54
N GLY A 769 -8.99 17.37 14.48
CA GLY A 769 -9.18 17.12 15.92
C GLY A 769 -8.17 16.13 16.50
N ASP A 770 -8.42 15.71 17.74
CA ASP A 770 -7.58 14.77 18.49
C ASP A 770 -8.34 13.47 18.74
N PRO A 771 -7.71 12.27 18.74
CA PRO A 771 -6.27 11.98 18.62
C PRO A 771 -5.72 11.94 17.16
N PRO A 772 -4.40 11.71 16.93
CA PRO A 772 -3.88 11.40 15.59
C PRO A 772 -4.56 10.17 14.97
N ASP A 773 -4.71 10.15 13.64
CA ASP A 773 -5.30 9.04 12.87
C ASP A 773 -4.55 8.84 11.54
N ASP A 774 -3.81 7.73 11.43
CA ASP A 774 -2.94 7.41 10.29
C ASP A 774 -3.70 7.34 8.95
N SER A 775 -5.03 7.24 8.96
CA SER A 775 -5.86 7.20 7.75
C SER A 775 -6.16 8.57 7.14
N LEU A 776 -5.83 9.68 7.83
CA LEU A 776 -6.26 11.05 7.51
C LEU A 776 -5.19 11.95 6.88
N ALA A 777 -3.93 11.53 6.82
CA ALA A 777 -2.87 12.33 6.23
C ALA A 777 -1.75 11.48 5.64
N ASN A 778 -1.17 11.91 4.52
CA ASN A 778 0.00 11.26 3.92
C ASN A 778 1.25 11.49 4.79
N THR A 779 1.49 10.58 5.73
CA THR A 779 2.59 10.58 6.70
C THR A 779 3.35 9.24 6.63
N ARG A 780 4.43 9.08 7.40
CA ARG A 780 5.28 7.88 7.32
C ARG A 780 4.50 6.59 7.54
N GLU A 781 3.54 6.61 8.45
CA GLU A 781 2.71 5.50 8.89
C GLU A 781 1.83 4.94 7.76
N VAL A 782 1.48 5.77 6.78
CA VAL A 782 0.73 5.38 5.58
C VAL A 782 1.53 4.44 4.67
N GLY A 783 2.86 4.47 4.75
CA GLY A 783 3.75 3.56 4.00
C GLY A 783 3.92 3.87 2.50
N VAL A 784 3.28 4.91 1.97
CA VAL A 784 3.43 5.35 0.57
C VAL A 784 4.80 6.00 0.32
N LEU A 785 5.33 6.73 1.31
CA LEU A 785 6.67 7.34 1.32
C LEU A 785 7.00 8.22 0.09
N GLN A 786 5.99 8.83 -0.52
CA GLN A 786 6.11 9.80 -1.60
C GLN A 786 4.88 10.73 -1.62
N PRO A 787 4.92 11.88 -2.34
CA PRO A 787 3.76 12.74 -2.47
C PRO A 787 2.58 12.04 -3.15
N MET A 788 1.38 12.38 -2.71
CA MET A 788 0.12 11.93 -3.31
C MET A 788 -0.61 13.13 -3.91
N SER A 789 -1.48 12.87 -4.90
CA SER A 789 -2.36 13.89 -5.47
C SER A 789 -3.10 14.66 -4.37
N VAL A 790 -3.16 15.98 -4.50
CA VAL A 790 -3.81 16.81 -3.49
C VAL A 790 -5.27 16.41 -3.29
N GLY A 791 -5.74 16.47 -2.04
CA GLY A 791 -7.09 16.06 -1.67
C GLY A 791 -7.33 14.55 -1.65
N SER A 792 -6.30 13.69 -1.72
CA SER A 792 -6.47 12.22 -1.62
C SER A 792 -7.09 11.77 -0.28
N PHE A 793 -7.03 12.62 0.75
CA PHE A 793 -7.58 12.38 2.08
C PHE A 793 -8.82 13.24 2.37
N GLU A 794 -9.35 13.94 1.37
CA GLU A 794 -10.37 14.97 1.55
C GLU A 794 -11.65 14.42 2.19
N ASN A 795 -12.19 13.26 1.79
CA ASN A 795 -13.44 12.71 2.37
C ASN A 795 -13.25 11.92 3.68
N VAL A 796 -12.03 11.54 4.02
CA VAL A 796 -11.75 10.87 5.31
C VAL A 796 -11.36 11.87 6.39
N THR A 797 -10.72 12.97 6.00
CA THR A 797 -10.37 14.05 6.92
C THR A 797 -11.59 14.95 7.07
N PRO A 798 -12.20 15.09 8.26
CA PRO A 798 -13.09 16.22 8.49
C PRO A 798 -12.25 17.46 8.22
N TRP A 799 -12.68 18.27 7.24
CA TRP A 799 -11.97 19.48 6.83
C TRP A 799 -11.39 20.17 8.06
N GLY A 800 -10.13 20.60 7.98
CA GLY A 800 -9.56 21.49 8.98
C GLY A 800 -10.57 22.58 9.37
N PRO A 801 -10.48 23.19 10.54
CA PRO A 801 -11.52 24.05 11.10
C PRO A 801 -12.03 25.11 10.12
N PHE A 802 -11.24 25.49 9.10
CA PHE A 802 -11.59 26.47 8.08
C PHE A 802 -11.60 25.97 6.61
N GLY A 803 -11.33 24.69 6.32
CA GLY A 803 -11.44 24.13 4.97
C GLY A 803 -10.15 23.80 4.20
N PRO A 804 -8.93 24.28 4.53
CA PRO A 804 -7.73 23.79 3.86
C PRO A 804 -7.50 22.29 4.07
N CYS A 805 -7.05 21.61 3.01
CA CYS A 805 -6.68 20.20 2.98
C CYS A 805 -5.17 20.02 2.94
N ASP A 806 -4.70 18.81 3.29
CA ASP A 806 -3.28 18.42 3.25
C ASP A 806 -2.36 19.34 4.06
N LEU A 807 -2.87 20.00 5.11
CA LEU A 807 -2.05 20.79 6.04
C LEU A 807 -1.06 19.91 6.82
N ILE A 808 -1.40 18.63 7.04
CA ILE A 808 -0.52 17.67 7.69
C ILE A 808 -0.04 16.65 6.66
N GLY A 809 1.28 16.41 6.64
CA GLY A 809 1.90 15.44 5.74
C GLY A 809 2.02 15.95 4.29
N ASN A 810 2.16 15.02 3.36
CA ASN A 810 2.45 15.26 1.94
C ASN A 810 3.77 16.05 1.73
N VAL A 811 3.78 17.37 1.90
CA VAL A 811 4.98 18.22 1.80
C VAL A 811 5.04 19.24 2.94
N TRP A 812 6.26 19.60 3.34
CA TRP A 812 6.46 20.77 4.18
C TRP A 812 6.07 22.04 3.41
N GLU A 813 5.46 23.01 4.09
CA GLU A 813 5.02 24.26 3.46
C GLU A 813 5.86 25.44 3.95
N TRP A 814 6.40 26.23 3.01
CA TRP A 814 7.13 27.47 3.32
C TRP A 814 6.24 28.56 3.90
N CYS A 815 6.73 29.26 4.92
CA CYS A 815 6.13 30.49 5.46
C CYS A 815 7.02 31.73 5.20
N SER A 816 6.44 32.93 5.29
CA SER A 816 7.20 34.20 5.24
C SER A 816 8.06 34.45 6.47
N SER A 817 7.62 33.93 7.63
CA SER A 817 8.22 34.21 8.94
C SER A 817 9.69 33.84 9.01
N ALA A 818 10.52 34.80 9.45
CA ALA A 818 11.90 34.53 9.82
C ALA A 818 11.96 33.80 11.17
N VAL A 819 12.86 32.82 11.27
CA VAL A 819 13.10 32.05 12.51
C VAL A 819 14.48 32.31 13.09
N GLU A 820 15.45 32.60 12.23
CA GLU A 820 16.83 32.83 12.63
C GLU A 820 17.55 33.69 11.59
N THR A 821 18.40 34.59 12.06
CA THR A 821 19.38 35.33 11.29
C THR A 821 20.78 35.07 11.85
N ASP A 822 21.84 35.46 11.12
CA ASP A 822 23.23 35.33 11.59
C ASP A 822 23.47 35.87 13.01
N ASN A 823 22.74 36.92 13.41
CA ASN A 823 22.95 37.64 14.67
C ASN A 823 21.76 37.57 15.64
N HIS A 824 20.65 36.94 15.26
CA HIS A 824 19.43 36.96 16.06
C HIS A 824 18.55 35.75 15.76
N ALA A 825 18.18 35.00 16.80
CA ALA A 825 17.19 33.92 16.72
C ALA A 825 15.84 34.43 17.26
N PHE A 826 14.78 34.30 16.46
CA PHE A 826 13.43 34.66 16.87
C PHE A 826 12.88 33.57 17.78
N ALA A 827 12.87 33.84 19.09
CA ALA A 827 12.39 32.90 20.10
C ALA A 827 10.88 32.63 19.95
N TYR A 828 10.44 31.51 20.55
CA TYR A 828 9.03 31.27 20.86
C TYR A 828 8.78 31.69 22.32
N PRO A 829 7.63 32.29 22.68
CA PRO A 829 6.38 32.48 21.92
C PRO A 829 6.51 33.41 20.69
N TYR A 830 5.57 33.27 19.75
CA TYR A 830 5.51 34.09 18.54
C TYR A 830 5.13 35.54 18.91
N ASP A 831 5.93 36.51 18.46
CA ASP A 831 5.68 37.93 18.64
C ASP A 831 5.51 38.60 17.27
N VAL A 832 4.33 39.16 17.02
CA VAL A 832 4.00 39.88 15.78
C VAL A 832 4.87 41.14 15.61
N SER A 833 5.36 41.71 16.72
CA SER A 833 6.04 43.00 16.78
C SER A 833 7.57 42.94 16.71
N ASP A 834 8.17 41.74 16.81
CA ASP A 834 9.63 41.57 16.86
C ASP A 834 10.34 41.75 15.50
N GLY A 835 9.58 42.03 14.44
CA GLY A 835 10.10 42.31 13.11
C GLY A 835 10.38 41.07 12.25
N ARG A 836 10.06 39.85 12.71
CA ARG A 836 10.27 38.61 11.94
C ARG A 836 9.65 38.60 10.55
N GLU A 837 8.49 39.24 10.38
CA GLU A 837 7.78 39.34 9.10
C GLU A 837 8.36 40.39 8.14
N ARG A 838 9.27 41.25 8.62
CA ARG A 838 9.92 42.31 7.82
C ARG A 838 11.35 41.97 7.44
N CYS A 839 11.87 40.83 7.89
CA CYS A 839 13.24 40.43 7.66
C CYS A 839 13.50 40.16 6.17
N SER A 840 14.49 40.86 5.62
CA SER A 840 15.08 40.63 4.30
C SER A 840 16.57 40.39 4.45
N GLY A 841 17.13 39.44 3.72
CA GLY A 841 18.55 39.09 3.88
C GLY A 841 19.02 37.82 3.19
N GLY A 842 18.23 37.31 2.22
CA GLY A 842 18.54 36.07 1.54
C GLY A 842 18.76 34.89 2.49
N ASP A 843 19.76 34.05 2.19
CA ASP A 843 20.05 32.81 2.91
C ASP A 843 20.48 32.98 4.38
N ARG A 844 20.88 34.20 4.75
CA ARG A 844 21.18 34.55 6.14
C ARG A 844 19.94 34.57 7.03
N VAL A 845 18.75 34.49 6.46
CA VAL A 845 17.47 34.50 7.17
C VAL A 845 16.76 33.18 6.94
N LYS A 846 16.87 32.25 7.89
CA LYS A 846 16.14 30.98 7.85
C LYS A 846 14.64 31.25 7.98
N ARG A 847 13.84 30.49 7.21
CA ARG A 847 12.38 30.65 7.13
C ARG A 847 11.67 29.48 7.78
N ALA A 848 10.51 29.75 8.36
CA ALA A 848 9.69 28.72 8.98
C ALA A 848 9.10 27.78 7.92
N THR A 849 8.99 26.51 8.28
CA THR A 849 8.30 25.49 7.49
C THR A 849 7.31 24.73 8.37
N ARG A 850 6.13 24.38 7.84
CA ARG A 850 5.04 23.75 8.61
C ARG A 850 4.45 22.49 7.97
N GLY A 851 3.72 21.71 8.76
CA GLY A 851 2.90 20.58 8.32
C GLY A 851 3.54 19.19 8.34
N GLY A 852 4.87 19.09 8.29
CA GLY A 852 5.53 17.80 8.04
C GLY A 852 5.46 17.39 6.57
N TYR A 853 5.91 16.17 6.25
CA TYR A 853 5.83 15.61 4.88
C TYR A 853 5.55 14.11 4.95
N PHE A 854 5.38 13.44 3.81
CA PHE A 854 5.10 12.00 3.70
C PHE A 854 6.08 11.06 4.43
N GLY A 855 7.28 11.52 4.82
CA GLY A 855 8.25 10.76 5.60
C GLY A 855 8.30 11.11 7.09
N THR A 856 7.51 12.09 7.54
CA THR A 856 7.43 12.48 8.96
C THR A 856 6.42 11.61 9.68
N SER A 857 6.74 11.21 10.91
CA SER A 857 5.78 10.50 11.75
C SER A 857 4.57 11.38 12.05
N GLN A 858 3.36 10.85 11.97
CA GLN A 858 2.13 11.59 12.23
C GLN A 858 2.09 12.17 13.64
N ALA A 859 2.57 11.44 14.65
CA ALA A 859 2.64 11.91 16.03
C ALA A 859 3.47 13.21 16.19
N VAL A 860 4.37 13.48 15.24
CA VAL A 860 5.16 14.71 15.19
C VAL A 860 4.50 15.77 14.29
N SER A 861 3.84 15.36 13.21
CA SER A 861 3.16 16.21 12.21
C SER A 861 1.88 16.85 12.75
N ARG A 862 2.03 17.71 13.75
CA ARG A 862 0.96 18.47 14.42
C ARG A 862 0.85 19.87 13.82
N SER A 863 -0.29 20.53 14.02
CA SER A 863 -0.49 21.92 13.63
C SER A 863 0.48 22.89 14.33
N THR A 864 1.06 22.48 15.46
CA THR A 864 2.09 23.25 16.20
C THR A 864 3.52 22.92 15.78
N LEU A 865 3.74 21.92 14.93
CA LEU A 865 5.08 21.50 14.52
C LEU A 865 5.78 22.62 13.77
N ARG A 866 6.98 23.00 14.23
CA ARG A 866 7.80 24.07 13.64
C ARG A 866 9.10 23.53 13.05
N GLY A 867 9.17 23.56 11.72
CA GLY A 867 10.39 23.38 10.95
C GLY A 867 11.07 24.71 10.66
N ARG A 868 12.31 24.65 10.18
CA ARG A 868 13.05 25.79 9.63
C ARG A 868 14.01 25.30 8.58
N ASP A 869 14.19 26.09 7.53
CA ASP A 869 15.18 25.78 6.51
C ASP A 869 15.76 27.06 5.88
N ILE A 870 16.87 26.92 5.17
CA ILE A 870 17.56 28.02 4.48
C ILE A 870 16.81 28.31 3.17
N PRO A 871 16.52 29.59 2.82
CA PRO A 871 15.75 29.95 1.64
C PRO A 871 16.17 29.28 0.33
N SER A 872 17.46 29.09 0.07
CA SER A 872 18.01 28.44 -1.12
C SER A 872 17.97 26.90 -1.12
N VAL A 873 17.65 26.27 0.00
CA VAL A 873 17.62 24.80 0.09
C VAL A 873 16.48 24.27 -0.74
N ARG A 874 16.83 23.37 -1.66
CA ARG A 874 15.91 22.70 -2.57
C ARG A 874 15.88 21.21 -2.24
N VAL A 875 14.78 20.73 -1.66
CA VAL A 875 14.60 19.33 -1.26
C VAL A 875 13.21 18.83 -1.64
N GLU A 876 13.12 17.57 -2.06
CA GLU A 876 11.88 16.96 -2.61
C GLU A 876 10.67 17.05 -1.67
N ARG A 877 10.92 17.09 -0.36
CA ARG A 877 9.91 17.18 0.69
C ARG A 877 9.32 18.58 0.91
N GLN A 878 9.84 19.62 0.25
CA GLN A 878 9.50 21.01 0.52
C GLN A 878 8.70 21.63 -0.63
N GLY A 879 7.48 22.06 -0.32
CA GLY A 879 6.57 22.79 -1.18
C GLY A 879 6.07 24.08 -0.51
N PHE A 880 4.92 24.58 -0.96
CA PHE A 880 4.33 25.81 -0.42
C PHE A 880 2.84 25.93 -0.73
N ARG A 881 2.18 26.82 0.01
CA ARG A 881 0.76 27.15 -0.11
C ARG A 881 0.60 28.66 -0.09
N PRO A 882 -0.17 29.28 -1.01
CA PRO A 882 -0.40 30.71 -0.97
C PRO A 882 -1.57 31.10 -0.07
N VAL A 883 -1.51 32.33 0.41
CA VAL A 883 -2.62 33.06 1.01
C VAL A 883 -2.84 34.37 0.27
N ARG A 884 -4.02 34.97 0.42
CA ARG A 884 -4.27 36.34 -0.01
C ARG A 884 -4.90 37.15 1.11
N SER A 885 -4.53 38.42 1.18
CA SER A 885 -5.16 39.36 2.11
C SER A 885 -6.60 39.63 1.68
N ARG A 886 -7.52 39.66 2.64
CA ARG A 886 -8.86 40.20 2.41
C ARG A 886 -8.84 41.71 2.62
N SER A 887 -9.51 42.47 1.75
CA SER A 887 -10.01 43.78 2.17
C SER A 887 -11.02 43.56 3.30
N GLU A 888 -11.05 44.43 4.30
CA GLU A 888 -11.77 44.27 5.58
C GLU A 888 -13.30 44.01 5.52
N ALA A 889 -13.87 43.66 4.37
CA ALA A 889 -15.22 43.09 4.32
C ALA A 889 -15.17 41.56 4.51
N SER A 890 -15.83 40.89 5.45
CA SER A 890 -16.63 41.29 6.61
C SER A 890 -17.07 39.95 7.25
N VAL A 891 -16.39 39.43 8.27
CA VAL A 891 -16.92 38.42 9.19
C VAL A 891 -16.12 38.53 10.49
N SER A 892 -16.73 39.08 11.54
CA SER A 892 -16.20 38.94 12.90
C SER A 892 -16.92 37.79 13.58
N VAL A 893 -16.15 36.80 14.02
CA VAL A 893 -16.65 35.73 14.90
C VAL A 893 -16.34 36.16 16.32
N THR A 894 -17.38 36.34 17.13
CA THR A 894 -17.25 36.69 18.54
C THR A 894 -17.71 35.55 19.43
N HIS A 895 -16.90 35.24 20.44
CA HIS A 895 -17.23 34.25 21.46
C HIS A 895 -17.88 34.94 22.64
N HIS A 896 -19.04 34.44 23.05
CA HIS A 896 -19.82 34.94 24.17
C HIS A 896 -20.03 33.84 25.20
N ARG A 897 -20.10 34.23 26.47
CA ARG A 897 -20.67 33.41 27.54
C ARG A 897 -22.05 33.93 27.86
N VAL A 898 -23.06 33.08 27.67
CA VAL A 898 -24.45 33.44 27.91
C VAL A 898 -24.92 32.73 29.17
N ALA A 899 -25.23 33.50 30.20
CA ALA A 899 -25.85 32.97 31.41
C ALA A 899 -27.29 32.57 31.08
N VAL A 900 -27.59 31.26 31.13
CA VAL A 900 -28.93 30.74 30.82
C VAL A 900 -29.71 30.41 32.09
N ARG A 901 -29.04 29.97 33.16
CA ARG A 901 -29.62 29.61 34.47
C ARG A 901 -28.63 29.98 35.60
N GLU A 902 -29.09 30.03 36.85
CA GLU A 902 -28.22 30.36 37.99
C GLU A 902 -27.02 29.39 38.06
N GLY A 903 -25.82 29.92 37.84
CA GLY A 903 -24.58 29.15 37.86
C GLY A 903 -24.19 28.45 36.56
N LEU A 904 -25.02 28.51 35.50
CA LEU A 904 -24.75 27.87 34.21
C LEU A 904 -24.55 28.90 33.08
N ASN A 905 -23.39 28.83 32.43
CA ASN A 905 -23.10 29.62 31.22
C ASN A 905 -22.87 28.71 30.02
N LEU A 906 -23.50 29.03 28.89
CA LEU A 906 -23.24 28.37 27.62
C LEU A 906 -22.22 29.14 26.80
N HIS A 907 -21.37 28.38 26.10
CA HIS A 907 -20.42 28.93 25.15
C HIS A 907 -21.09 29.12 23.79
N VAL A 908 -21.11 30.36 23.31
CA VAL A 908 -21.80 30.74 22.08
C VAL A 908 -20.84 31.41 21.11
N GLN A 909 -20.87 30.98 19.85
CA GLN A 909 -20.16 31.62 18.75
C GLN A 909 -21.17 32.35 17.87
N ALA A 910 -21.00 33.66 17.72
CA ALA A 910 -21.81 34.48 16.83
C ALA A 910 -20.96 35.03 15.68
N SER A 911 -21.48 34.95 14.46
CA SER A 911 -20.93 35.66 13.31
C SER A 911 -21.76 36.93 13.05
N GLU A 912 -21.12 38.10 13.13
CA GLU A 912 -21.78 39.38 12.87
C GLU A 912 -21.39 39.96 11.51
N LEU A 913 -22.33 40.68 10.88
CA LEU A 913 -22.06 41.52 9.72
C LEU A 913 -21.55 42.87 10.21
N GLU A 914 -20.33 43.26 9.81
CA GLU A 914 -19.74 44.53 10.22
C GLU A 914 -20.46 45.74 9.60
N GLY A 915 -20.54 46.83 10.37
CA GLY A 915 -20.98 48.14 9.89
C GLY A 915 -22.49 48.45 9.92
N GLN A 916 -23.39 47.48 9.74
CA GLN A 916 -24.85 47.72 9.72
C GLN A 916 -25.69 46.55 10.28
N GLN A 917 -26.92 46.83 10.72
CA GLN A 917 -27.88 45.80 11.19
C GLN A 917 -28.40 44.98 10.01
N SER A 918 -28.34 43.64 10.09
CA SER A 918 -28.85 42.78 9.00
C SER A 918 -30.36 42.93 8.85
N THR A 919 -30.83 43.00 7.61
CA THR A 919 -32.26 42.94 7.29
C THR A 919 -32.83 41.52 7.36
N LYS A 920 -31.95 40.52 7.53
CA LYS A 920 -32.30 39.11 7.68
C LYS A 920 -32.33 38.68 9.16
N PRO A 921 -33.09 37.63 9.50
CA PRO A 921 -33.07 37.05 10.84
C PRO A 921 -31.74 36.37 11.16
N VAL A 922 -31.46 36.18 12.45
CA VAL A 922 -30.32 35.37 12.90
C VAL A 922 -30.66 33.89 12.82
N ILE A 923 -29.79 33.08 12.23
CA ILE A 923 -29.96 31.62 12.22
C ILE A 923 -29.29 31.04 13.47
N VAL A 924 -30.06 30.35 14.30
CA VAL A 924 -29.57 29.61 15.45
C VAL A 924 -29.56 28.12 15.08
N PHE A 925 -28.38 27.52 15.03
CA PHE A 925 -28.24 26.09 14.75
C PHE A 925 -28.40 25.30 16.04
N VAL A 926 -29.29 24.31 16.01
CA VAL A 926 -29.67 23.49 17.17
C VAL A 926 -29.25 22.05 16.90
N HIS A 927 -28.21 21.59 17.58
CA HIS A 927 -27.64 20.26 17.37
C HIS A 927 -28.42 19.16 18.07
N GLY A 928 -28.22 17.92 17.62
CA GLY A 928 -28.88 16.73 18.14
C GLY A 928 -28.08 16.03 19.23
N PHE A 929 -28.47 14.78 19.53
CA PHE A 929 -27.81 13.93 20.53
C PHE A 929 -26.33 13.69 20.16
N ILE A 930 -25.44 13.69 21.15
CA ILE A 930 -24.00 13.32 21.06
C ILE A 930 -23.10 14.30 20.25
N THR A 931 -23.64 15.31 19.57
CA THR A 931 -22.85 16.16 18.66
C THR A 931 -22.35 17.46 19.31
N SER A 932 -21.07 17.82 19.11
CA SER A 932 -20.41 19.07 19.58
C SER A 932 -20.24 20.12 18.46
N GLY A 933 -21.11 20.09 17.45
CA GLY A 933 -21.01 20.91 16.23
C GLY A 933 -19.81 20.63 15.31
N THR A 934 -18.82 19.82 15.76
CA THR A 934 -17.66 19.37 14.98
C THR A 934 -17.82 17.96 14.41
N GLU A 935 -18.68 17.15 15.03
CA GLU A 935 -19.11 15.85 14.51
C GLU A 935 -20.04 16.04 13.28
N ASN A 936 -20.28 14.98 12.49
CA ASN A 936 -20.98 15.05 11.18
C ASN A 936 -20.26 15.94 10.16
N HIS A 937 -18.95 15.74 10.01
CA HIS A 937 -18.08 16.56 9.17
C HIS A 937 -18.11 18.07 9.50
N GLY A 938 -18.74 18.57 10.57
CA GLY A 938 -18.90 20.01 10.80
C GLY A 938 -19.96 20.68 9.90
N ILE A 939 -21.04 19.95 9.56
CA ILE A 939 -22.08 20.41 8.64
C ILE A 939 -22.74 21.74 9.06
N PHE A 940 -22.96 21.98 10.35
CA PHE A 940 -23.50 23.26 10.83
C PHE A 940 -22.52 24.42 10.69
N VAL A 941 -21.22 24.19 10.87
CA VAL A 941 -20.21 25.22 10.61
C VAL A 941 -20.22 25.61 9.12
N ARG A 942 -20.36 24.63 8.21
CA ARG A 942 -20.51 24.90 6.77
C ARG A 942 -21.83 25.60 6.43
N ALA A 943 -22.94 25.13 7.00
CA ALA A 943 -24.24 25.74 6.80
C ALA A 943 -24.25 27.19 7.29
N ALA A 944 -23.65 27.46 8.44
CA ALA A 944 -23.48 28.81 8.97
C ALA A 944 -22.66 29.70 8.02
N ARG A 945 -21.55 29.19 7.46
CA ARG A 945 -20.76 29.93 6.46
C ARG A 945 -21.56 30.26 5.20
N LEU A 946 -22.26 29.28 4.63
CA LEU A 946 -23.07 29.47 3.43
C LEU A 946 -24.25 30.42 3.68
N ALA A 947 -24.87 30.34 4.85
CA ALA A 947 -25.90 31.27 5.25
C ALA A 947 -25.36 32.70 5.42
N HIS A 948 -24.16 32.83 6.00
CA HIS A 948 -23.52 34.12 6.15
C HIS A 948 -23.16 34.77 4.81
N GLN A 949 -22.68 33.99 3.83
CA GLN A 949 -22.48 34.47 2.46
C GLN A 949 -23.78 34.99 1.81
N ARG A 950 -24.95 34.50 2.27
CA ARG A 950 -26.27 34.98 1.86
C ARG A 950 -26.79 36.13 2.75
N GLY A 951 -25.99 36.65 3.67
CA GLY A 951 -26.33 37.79 4.53
C GLY A 951 -27.06 37.44 5.83
N TYR A 952 -27.13 36.17 6.21
CA TYR A 952 -27.68 35.78 7.52
C TYR A 952 -26.61 35.87 8.61
N PRO A 953 -26.84 36.62 9.71
CA PRO A 953 -26.06 36.41 10.92
C PRO A 953 -26.34 35.01 11.48
N THR A 954 -25.36 34.38 12.12
CA THR A 954 -25.48 32.99 12.58
C THR A 954 -24.97 32.82 14.00
N VAL A 955 -25.58 31.89 14.72
CA VAL A 955 -25.25 31.51 16.10
C VAL A 955 -25.08 30.00 16.17
N LEU A 956 -23.93 29.58 16.68
CA LEU A 956 -23.60 28.20 17.03
C LEU A 956 -23.38 28.12 18.54
N PHE A 957 -23.91 27.09 19.19
CA PHE A 957 -23.73 26.85 20.62
C PHE A 957 -23.72 25.35 20.92
N ASP A 958 -23.22 24.99 22.10
CA ASP A 958 -23.30 23.63 22.65
C ASP A 958 -24.27 23.59 23.85
N PHE A 959 -25.08 22.54 23.97
CA PHE A 959 -25.92 22.31 25.16
C PHE A 959 -25.06 21.99 26.40
N GLU A 960 -25.64 22.15 27.59
CA GLU A 960 -25.03 21.77 28.87
C GLU A 960 -24.44 20.36 28.83
N GLY A 961 -23.20 20.21 29.33
CA GLY A 961 -22.48 18.94 29.31
C GLY A 961 -21.97 18.48 27.94
N THR A 962 -22.18 19.26 26.87
CA THR A 962 -21.61 18.99 25.54
C THR A 962 -20.60 20.06 25.12
N GLY A 963 -19.60 19.66 24.34
CA GLY A 963 -18.63 20.58 23.72
C GLY A 963 -17.89 21.46 24.73
N TYR A 964 -18.03 22.79 24.60
CA TYR A 964 -17.38 23.80 25.45
C TYR A 964 -18.26 24.34 26.58
N SER A 965 -19.52 23.95 26.65
CA SER A 965 -20.46 24.45 27.65
C SER A 965 -20.21 23.82 29.02
N ASP A 966 -20.48 24.57 30.09
CA ASP A 966 -20.34 24.07 31.46
C ASP A 966 -21.33 22.87 31.70
N GLY A 967 -21.04 21.97 32.66
CA GLY A 967 -21.91 20.84 33.05
C GLY A 967 -21.40 19.43 32.69
N ASP A 968 -22.16 18.38 33.07
CA ASP A 968 -21.92 16.97 32.70
C ASP A 968 -23.04 16.48 31.77
N TYR A 969 -22.69 15.73 30.73
CA TYR A 969 -23.65 15.20 29.74
C TYR A 969 -24.67 14.23 30.37
N SER A 970 -24.30 13.58 31.47
CA SER A 970 -25.20 12.68 32.19
C SER A 970 -26.49 13.34 32.69
N ASP A 971 -26.44 14.66 32.88
CA ASP A 971 -27.52 15.46 33.47
C ASP A 971 -28.44 16.10 32.41
N PHE A 972 -28.25 15.75 31.14
CA PHE A 972 -29.03 16.32 30.04
C PHE A 972 -30.53 15.96 30.13
N LEU A 973 -31.39 16.98 30.16
CA LEU A 973 -32.85 16.86 30.14
C LEU A 973 -33.43 17.67 28.95
N VAL A 974 -34.47 17.14 28.30
CA VAL A 974 -35.14 17.75 27.14
C VAL A 974 -35.81 19.07 27.54
N THR A 975 -36.53 19.11 28.65
CA THR A 975 -37.21 20.33 29.14
C THR A 975 -36.22 21.46 29.43
N THR A 976 -35.06 21.07 29.94
CA THR A 976 -33.97 21.97 30.29
C THR A 976 -33.27 22.51 29.05
N ALA A 977 -33.02 21.66 28.05
CA ALA A 977 -32.48 22.06 26.76
C ALA A 977 -33.41 23.03 26.00
N VAL A 978 -34.74 22.88 26.12
CA VAL A 978 -35.70 23.86 25.58
C VAL A 978 -35.54 25.23 26.26
N ALA A 979 -35.43 25.26 27.59
CA ALA A 979 -35.24 26.53 28.32
C ALA A 979 -33.91 27.23 27.98
N ASP A 980 -32.85 26.45 27.76
CA ASP A 980 -31.56 26.97 27.29
C ASP A 980 -31.68 27.56 25.87
N LEU A 981 -32.36 26.85 24.97
CA LEU A 981 -32.60 27.32 23.61
C LEU A 981 -33.44 28.60 23.61
N ASP A 982 -34.48 28.71 24.44
CA ASP A 982 -35.27 29.93 24.61
C ASP A 982 -34.39 31.11 25.05
N SER A 983 -33.46 30.88 25.97
CA SER A 983 -32.51 31.88 26.46
C SER A 983 -31.55 32.32 25.35
N ILE A 984 -31.04 31.38 24.56
CA ILE A 984 -30.16 31.65 23.42
C ILE A 984 -30.90 32.43 22.33
N VAL A 985 -32.14 32.08 22.00
CA VAL A 985 -32.95 32.80 21.00
C VAL A 985 -33.18 34.25 21.44
N ASN A 986 -33.57 34.46 22.70
CA ASN A 986 -33.77 35.80 23.24
C ASN A 986 -32.47 36.62 23.23
N TRP A 987 -31.35 36.00 23.62
CA TRP A 987 -30.03 36.63 23.56
C TRP A 987 -29.64 36.97 22.11
N ALA A 988 -29.78 36.03 21.18
CA ALA A 988 -29.38 36.20 19.78
C ALA A 988 -30.18 37.33 19.12
N VAL A 989 -31.49 37.36 19.33
CA VAL A 989 -32.37 38.41 18.82
C VAL A 989 -32.07 39.79 19.45
N GLY A 990 -31.63 39.82 20.71
CA GLY A 990 -31.33 41.06 21.42
C GLY A 990 -29.92 41.61 21.20
N THR A 991 -28.95 40.74 20.89
CA THR A 991 -27.52 41.06 20.91
C THR A 991 -26.89 41.01 19.51
N VAL A 992 -27.29 40.05 18.68
CA VAL A 992 -26.74 39.90 17.32
C VAL A 992 -27.41 40.91 16.39
N ARG A 993 -26.64 41.50 15.47
CA ARG A 993 -27.11 42.49 14.49
C ARG A 993 -28.04 41.88 13.42
N CYS A 994 -29.27 41.54 13.79
CA CYS A 994 -30.30 40.99 12.92
C CYS A 994 -31.58 41.87 12.87
N ASN A 995 -32.59 41.45 12.11
CA ASN A 995 -33.86 42.15 11.98
C ASN A 995 -34.83 42.00 13.18
N GLY A 996 -34.36 41.46 14.30
CA GLY A 996 -35.17 41.25 15.50
C GLY A 996 -35.95 39.93 15.55
N SER A 997 -35.70 38.99 14.64
CA SER A 997 -36.20 37.62 14.72
C SER A 997 -35.11 36.58 14.45
N ALA A 998 -35.40 35.32 14.79
CA ALA A 998 -34.52 34.17 14.61
C ALA A 998 -35.13 33.12 13.67
N VAL A 999 -34.27 32.33 13.03
CA VAL A 999 -34.62 31.08 12.36
C VAL A 999 -33.97 29.96 13.15
N LEU A 1000 -34.74 28.94 13.51
CA LEU A 1000 -34.16 27.74 14.13
C LEU A 1000 -33.85 26.70 13.07
N PHE A 1001 -32.60 26.26 13.06
CA PHE A 1001 -32.09 25.24 12.16
C PHE A 1001 -31.73 24.00 12.98
N GLY A 1002 -32.64 23.02 13.07
CA GLY A 1002 -32.50 21.87 13.96
C GLY A 1002 -32.27 20.56 13.22
N GLN A 1003 -31.41 19.69 13.75
CA GLN A 1003 -31.20 18.33 13.24
C GLN A 1003 -31.54 17.28 14.30
N SER A 1004 -32.26 16.22 13.92
CA SER A 1004 -32.56 15.08 14.82
C SER A 1004 -33.21 15.55 16.12
N LEU A 1005 -32.66 15.28 17.32
CA LEU A 1005 -33.20 15.83 18.57
C LEU A 1005 -33.32 17.37 18.54
N GLY A 1006 -32.35 18.08 17.96
CA GLY A 1006 -32.40 19.53 17.84
C GLY A 1006 -33.57 20.04 17.00
N SER A 1007 -34.07 19.23 16.06
CA SER A 1007 -35.30 19.56 15.31
C SER A 1007 -36.56 19.47 16.19
N ALA A 1008 -36.59 18.54 17.13
CA ALA A 1008 -37.67 18.41 18.10
C ALA A 1008 -37.68 19.61 19.07
N LEU A 1009 -36.51 19.96 19.60
CA LEU A 1009 -36.33 21.13 20.47
C LEU A 1009 -36.73 22.43 19.76
N ALA A 1010 -36.37 22.57 18.47
CA ALA A 1010 -36.77 23.73 17.66
C ALA A 1010 -38.29 23.85 17.48
N VAL A 1011 -39.01 22.74 17.32
CA VAL A 1011 -40.48 22.72 17.25
C VAL A 1011 -41.10 23.19 18.58
N VAL A 1012 -40.60 22.66 19.70
CA VAL A 1012 -41.11 23.03 21.04
C VAL A 1012 -40.82 24.50 21.35
N ALA A 1013 -39.61 24.98 21.06
CA ALA A 1013 -39.22 26.38 21.25
C ALA A 1013 -40.05 27.35 20.38
N GLN A 1014 -40.41 26.97 19.14
CA GLN A 1014 -41.29 27.79 18.30
C GLN A 1014 -42.68 27.97 18.91
N ALA A 1015 -43.23 26.92 19.49
CA ALA A 1015 -44.52 27.00 20.18
C ALA A 1015 -44.46 27.89 21.43
N GLY A 1016 -43.31 27.94 22.12
CA GLY A 1016 -43.07 28.82 23.27
C GLY A 1016 -42.76 30.28 22.90
N LEU A 1017 -42.09 30.52 21.77
CA LEU A 1017 -41.61 31.83 21.31
C LEU A 1017 -42.11 32.20 19.88
N PRO A 1018 -43.43 32.16 19.60
CA PRO A 1018 -43.95 32.27 18.23
C PRO A 1018 -43.71 33.64 17.57
N SER A 1019 -43.48 34.71 18.35
CA SER A 1019 -43.19 36.06 17.85
C SER A 1019 -41.71 36.34 17.61
N ARG A 1020 -40.82 35.48 18.13
CA ARG A 1020 -39.36 35.63 17.98
C ARG A 1020 -38.80 34.75 16.86
N ILE A 1021 -39.47 33.65 16.52
CA ILE A 1021 -39.01 32.67 15.54
C ILE A 1021 -39.79 32.85 14.23
N SER A 1022 -39.11 33.30 13.18
CA SER A 1022 -39.72 33.64 11.89
C SER A 1022 -39.79 32.50 10.89
N ALA A 1023 -38.98 31.44 11.05
CA ALA A 1023 -39.05 30.22 10.25
C ALA A 1023 -38.35 29.04 10.96
N LEU A 1024 -38.67 27.82 10.53
CA LEU A 1024 -38.05 26.57 10.97
C LEU A 1024 -37.43 25.81 9.80
N VAL A 1025 -36.20 25.32 9.98
CA VAL A 1025 -35.57 24.33 9.11
C VAL A 1025 -35.28 23.09 9.94
N LEU A 1026 -35.96 22.00 9.62
CA LEU A 1026 -35.98 20.77 10.43
C LEU A 1026 -35.45 19.61 9.61
N TRP A 1027 -34.26 19.16 9.97
CA TRP A 1027 -33.58 18.03 9.37
C TRP A 1027 -33.85 16.76 10.16
N ASN A 1028 -34.47 15.77 9.51
CA ASN A 1028 -34.86 14.49 10.10
C ASN A 1028 -35.60 14.64 11.42
N LEU A 1029 -36.87 15.10 11.35
CA LEU A 1029 -37.68 15.40 12.52
C LEU A 1029 -37.70 14.23 13.52
N SER A 1030 -37.38 14.52 14.79
CA SER A 1030 -37.47 13.57 15.90
C SER A 1030 -38.74 13.82 16.72
N ALA A 1031 -39.44 12.74 17.07
CA ALA A 1031 -40.60 12.73 17.96
C ALA A 1031 -40.72 11.33 18.62
N ASN A 1032 -41.71 11.16 19.51
CA ASN A 1032 -42.02 9.88 20.18
C ASN A 1032 -40.81 9.26 20.90
N PHE A 1033 -40.23 10.02 21.84
CA PHE A 1033 -38.95 9.69 22.48
C PHE A 1033 -38.97 8.32 23.19
N GLU A 1034 -40.07 7.97 23.86
CA GLU A 1034 -40.21 6.73 24.65
C GLU A 1034 -40.06 5.46 23.80
N ASP A 1035 -40.61 5.44 22.59
CA ASP A 1035 -40.58 4.27 21.71
C ASP A 1035 -39.31 4.22 20.84
N ARG A 1036 -38.83 5.39 20.39
CA ARG A 1036 -37.80 5.51 19.36
C ARG A 1036 -36.37 5.42 19.92
N TYR A 1037 -36.11 5.98 21.09
CA TYR A 1037 -34.74 6.10 21.61
C TYR A 1037 -34.18 4.78 22.18
N PRO A 1038 -34.96 3.94 22.89
CA PRO A 1038 -34.48 2.63 23.34
C PRO A 1038 -34.02 1.73 22.19
N SER A 1039 -34.74 1.75 21.06
CA SER A 1039 -34.41 0.97 19.85
C SER A 1039 -33.21 1.53 19.09
N LEU A 1040 -33.06 2.86 19.00
CA LEU A 1040 -31.92 3.53 18.33
C LEU A 1040 -30.58 3.35 19.06
N PHE A 1041 -30.59 3.38 20.40
CA PHE A 1041 -29.37 3.44 21.19
C PHE A 1041 -29.03 2.13 21.92
N GLY A 1042 -29.89 1.11 21.83
CA GLY A 1042 -29.68 -0.18 22.50
C GLY A 1042 -29.71 -0.06 24.02
N LEU A 1043 -30.51 0.86 24.55
CA LEU A 1043 -30.61 1.12 25.99
C LEU A 1043 -31.16 -0.12 26.70
N SER A 1044 -30.39 -0.73 27.61
CA SER A 1044 -30.95 -1.69 28.57
C SER A 1044 -31.64 -0.92 29.69
N THR A 1045 -32.96 -1.05 29.79
CA THR A 1045 -33.73 -0.49 30.90
C THR A 1045 -33.55 -1.33 32.16
N ASP A 1046 -32.42 -1.18 32.85
CA ASP A 1046 -32.31 -1.66 34.23
C ASP A 1046 -32.69 -0.51 35.18
N ALA A 1047 -33.99 -0.40 35.47
CA ALA A 1047 -34.59 0.66 36.28
C ALA A 1047 -34.12 0.68 37.76
N SER A 1048 -33.15 -0.17 38.12
CA SER A 1048 -32.65 -0.36 39.48
C SER A 1048 -31.39 0.44 39.80
N GLU A 1049 -30.61 0.91 38.81
CA GLU A 1049 -29.31 1.60 39.03
C GLU A 1049 -29.20 3.03 38.46
N GLY A 1050 -30.23 3.56 37.81
CA GLY A 1050 -30.28 4.99 37.45
C GLY A 1050 -29.34 5.46 36.32
N GLN A 1051 -28.71 4.54 35.57
CA GLN A 1051 -27.85 4.87 34.43
C GLN A 1051 -28.30 4.15 33.15
N CYS A 1052 -28.35 4.88 32.03
CA CYS A 1052 -28.64 4.36 30.70
C CYS A 1052 -27.39 4.50 29.81
N VAL A 1053 -26.86 3.38 29.31
CA VAL A 1053 -25.66 3.35 28.46
C VAL A 1053 -26.04 3.52 27.00
N ALA A 1054 -25.63 4.63 26.35
CA ALA A 1054 -25.73 4.77 24.91
C ALA A 1054 -24.51 4.12 24.21
N ARG A 1055 -24.75 3.53 23.04
CA ARG A 1055 -23.71 2.94 22.18
C ARG A 1055 -22.59 3.98 21.90
N LYS A 1056 -21.31 3.56 21.98
CA LYS A 1056 -20.07 4.37 21.82
C LYS A 1056 -19.53 5.11 23.07
N GLY A 1057 -19.97 4.77 24.28
CA GLY A 1057 -19.30 5.21 25.52
C GLY A 1057 -19.78 6.53 26.12
N TYR A 1058 -20.84 7.12 25.58
CA TYR A 1058 -21.54 8.28 26.17
C TYR A 1058 -22.64 7.78 27.13
N MET A 1059 -22.72 8.38 28.32
CA MET A 1059 -23.69 8.02 29.37
C MET A 1059 -24.80 9.05 29.42
N VAL A 1060 -26.05 8.60 29.51
CA VAL A 1060 -27.22 9.45 29.72
C VAL A 1060 -27.89 9.01 31.03
N GLY A 1061 -28.25 9.96 31.89
CA GLY A 1061 -28.93 9.66 33.14
C GLY A 1061 -30.29 9.00 32.91
N GLY A 1062 -30.74 8.15 33.84
CA GLY A 1062 -32.07 7.52 33.79
C GLY A 1062 -33.24 8.51 33.78
N ASP A 1063 -32.99 9.76 34.17
CA ASP A 1063 -33.98 10.85 34.18
C ASP A 1063 -34.32 11.39 32.78
N PHE A 1064 -33.42 11.21 31.79
CA PHE A 1064 -33.64 11.68 30.43
C PHE A 1064 -34.91 11.10 29.80
N LEU A 1065 -35.10 9.78 29.86
CA LEU A 1065 -36.27 9.14 29.24
C LEU A 1065 -37.58 9.57 29.92
N ARG A 1066 -37.55 9.77 31.24
CA ARG A 1066 -38.71 10.27 32.00
C ARG A 1066 -39.06 11.70 31.62
N ASP A 1067 -38.05 12.57 31.53
CA ASP A 1067 -38.22 13.96 31.14
C ASP A 1067 -38.67 14.09 29.67
N ALA A 1068 -38.04 13.35 28.77
CA ALA A 1068 -38.39 13.31 27.35
C ALA A 1068 -39.85 12.84 27.13
N GLY A 1069 -40.33 11.88 27.91
CA GLY A 1069 -41.73 11.41 27.88
C GLY A 1069 -42.76 12.49 28.26
N THR A 1070 -42.34 13.57 28.95
CA THR A 1070 -43.24 14.68 29.28
C THR A 1070 -43.48 15.65 28.11
N VAL A 1071 -42.70 15.56 27.03
CA VAL A 1071 -42.72 16.50 25.91
C VAL A 1071 -43.33 15.88 24.66
N ASP A 1072 -44.56 16.28 24.32
CA ASP A 1072 -45.24 15.85 23.10
C ASP A 1072 -44.89 16.77 21.91
N VAL A 1073 -43.86 16.41 21.15
CA VAL A 1073 -43.38 17.19 20.00
C VAL A 1073 -44.45 17.33 18.91
N LEU A 1074 -45.26 16.30 18.65
CA LEU A 1074 -46.27 16.32 17.60
C LEU A 1074 -47.46 17.22 17.97
N ALA A 1075 -47.83 17.27 19.25
CA ALA A 1075 -48.80 18.25 19.73
C ALA A 1075 -48.31 19.69 19.55
N HIS A 1076 -47.02 19.96 19.79
CA HIS A 1076 -46.43 21.28 19.55
C HIS A 1076 -46.33 21.61 18.05
N ALA A 1077 -46.13 20.61 17.18
CA ALA A 1077 -46.12 20.81 15.73
C ALA A 1077 -47.45 21.41 15.21
N ALA A 1078 -48.58 21.09 15.84
CA ALA A 1078 -49.88 21.66 15.49
C ALA A 1078 -49.99 23.17 15.80
N ALA A 1079 -49.15 23.69 16.71
CA ALA A 1079 -49.15 25.09 17.09
C ALA A 1079 -48.24 25.96 16.19
N ILE A 1080 -47.41 25.35 15.33
CA ILE A 1080 -46.44 26.04 14.49
C ILE A 1080 -47.12 27.12 13.65
N SER A 1081 -46.61 28.35 13.74
CA SER A 1081 -47.22 29.54 13.13
C SER A 1081 -46.32 30.23 12.10
N CYS A 1082 -45.22 29.61 11.71
CA CYS A 1082 -44.24 30.17 10.76
C CYS A 1082 -43.95 29.17 9.62
N PRO A 1083 -43.41 29.65 8.47
CA PRO A 1083 -42.92 28.78 7.42
C PRO A 1083 -41.95 27.73 7.95
N THR A 1084 -42.13 26.48 7.55
CA THR A 1084 -41.35 25.34 8.04
C THR A 1084 -40.91 24.43 6.90
N LEU A 1085 -39.62 24.07 6.86
CA LEU A 1085 -39.06 23.05 5.97
C LEU A 1085 -38.81 21.77 6.78
N LEU A 1086 -39.39 20.66 6.32
CA LEU A 1086 -39.12 19.32 6.79
C LEU A 1086 -38.28 18.59 5.74
N LEU A 1087 -36.97 18.53 5.96
CA LEU A 1087 -36.02 17.84 5.09
C LEU A 1087 -35.65 16.48 5.67
N ASN A 1088 -36.03 15.41 4.97
CA ASN A 1088 -35.82 14.02 5.43
C ASN A 1088 -34.78 13.28 4.59
N CYS A 1089 -34.22 12.24 5.18
CA CYS A 1089 -33.29 11.29 4.57
C CYS A 1089 -34.00 9.98 4.20
N THR A 1090 -33.56 9.33 3.13
CA THR A 1090 -34.06 7.99 2.72
C THR A 1090 -32.97 6.93 2.55
N GLY A 1091 -31.71 7.28 2.80
CA GLY A 1091 -30.55 6.41 2.54
C GLY A 1091 -30.17 5.47 3.70
N ASP A 1092 -30.86 5.52 4.85
CA ASP A 1092 -30.71 4.56 5.94
C ASP A 1092 -32.02 4.31 6.72
N ASP A 1093 -32.04 3.26 7.54
CA ASP A 1093 -33.22 2.84 8.32
C ASP A 1093 -33.52 3.76 9.54
N VAL A 1094 -32.73 4.82 9.75
CA VAL A 1094 -32.89 5.75 10.89
C VAL A 1094 -33.79 6.93 10.53
N GLY A 1095 -33.78 7.35 9.26
CA GLY A 1095 -34.60 8.44 8.72
C GLY A 1095 -36.08 8.06 8.58
N ASP A 1096 -36.86 8.16 9.65
CA ASP A 1096 -38.30 7.89 9.59
C ASP A 1096 -39.10 9.09 9.02
N VAL A 1097 -39.37 9.03 7.71
CA VAL A 1097 -40.16 10.03 6.97
C VAL A 1097 -41.61 10.12 7.50
N SER A 1098 -42.13 9.08 8.14
CA SER A 1098 -43.52 9.06 8.61
C SER A 1098 -43.80 10.11 9.70
N ILE A 1099 -42.81 10.41 10.54
CA ILE A 1099 -42.90 11.43 11.59
C ILE A 1099 -43.03 12.82 10.98
N ALA A 1100 -42.22 13.13 9.96
CA ALA A 1100 -42.32 14.41 9.26
C ALA A 1100 -43.65 14.55 8.50
N GLN A 1101 -44.14 13.46 7.89
CA GLN A 1101 -45.45 13.46 7.25
C GLN A 1101 -46.58 13.71 8.25
N GLU A 1102 -46.51 13.10 9.44
CA GLU A 1102 -47.53 13.30 10.47
C GLU A 1102 -47.48 14.71 11.05
N ALA A 1103 -46.28 15.23 11.37
CA ALA A 1103 -46.11 16.61 11.81
C ALA A 1103 -46.66 17.62 10.79
N ALA A 1104 -46.46 17.37 9.49
CA ALA A 1104 -47.02 18.20 8.43
C ALA A 1104 -48.55 18.14 8.35
N ARG A 1105 -49.17 16.99 8.61
CA ARG A 1105 -50.65 16.88 8.70
C ARG A 1105 -51.21 17.64 9.89
N LEU A 1106 -50.49 17.62 11.02
CA LEU A 1106 -50.92 18.28 12.27
C LEU A 1106 -50.73 19.80 12.24
N ALA A 1107 -49.74 20.30 11.49
CA ALA A 1107 -49.46 21.72 11.30
C ALA A 1107 -50.55 22.44 10.47
N THR A 1108 -51.68 22.74 11.11
CA THR A 1108 -52.88 23.29 10.45
C THR A 1108 -52.83 24.80 10.18
N ARG A 1109 -51.92 25.54 10.83
CA ARG A 1109 -51.84 27.01 10.71
C ARG A 1109 -51.01 27.48 9.52
N VAL A 1110 -49.90 26.81 9.24
CA VAL A 1110 -49.02 27.05 8.08
C VAL A 1110 -48.55 25.70 7.58
N GLU A 1111 -48.87 25.37 6.32
CA GLU A 1111 -48.50 24.09 5.73
C GLU A 1111 -46.97 23.98 5.54
N PRO A 1112 -46.30 22.98 6.16
CA PRO A 1112 -44.86 22.80 5.99
C PRO A 1112 -44.48 22.32 4.58
N THR A 1113 -43.29 22.70 4.11
CA THR A 1113 -42.71 22.12 2.89
C THR A 1113 -41.99 20.82 3.23
N LEU A 1114 -42.36 19.70 2.60
CA LEU A 1114 -41.62 18.43 2.73
C LEU A 1114 -40.66 18.22 1.56
N ARG A 1115 -39.43 17.81 1.89
CA ARG A 1115 -38.41 17.37 0.95
C ARG A 1115 -37.74 16.10 1.47
N SER A 1116 -37.25 15.27 0.55
CA SER A 1116 -36.48 14.07 0.88
C SER A 1116 -35.22 14.03 0.03
N LEU A 1117 -34.10 13.60 0.62
CA LEU A 1117 -32.82 13.37 -0.04
C LEU A 1117 -32.35 11.94 0.20
N ASP A 1118 -31.70 11.35 -0.79
CA ASP A 1118 -31.11 10.01 -0.71
C ASP A 1118 -29.78 10.02 0.07
N ALA A 1119 -29.82 10.55 1.29
CA ALA A 1119 -28.70 10.66 2.22
C ALA A 1119 -28.96 9.81 3.47
N ASN A 1120 -27.92 9.55 4.25
CA ASN A 1120 -28.07 8.95 5.59
C ASN A 1120 -28.64 9.96 6.60
N HIS A 1121 -29.14 9.53 7.76
CA HIS A 1121 -29.83 10.40 8.74
C HIS A 1121 -28.99 11.56 9.30
N SER A 1122 -27.67 11.51 9.14
CA SER A 1122 -26.75 12.58 9.54
C SER A 1122 -26.30 13.48 8.37
N PHE A 1123 -26.82 13.22 7.17
CA PHE A 1123 -26.42 13.77 5.88
C PHE A 1123 -24.94 13.52 5.50
N ASN A 1124 -24.16 12.84 6.34
CA ASN A 1124 -22.71 12.69 6.24
C ASN A 1124 -22.23 11.49 5.40
N CYS A 1125 -23.10 10.84 4.63
CA CYS A 1125 -22.72 9.75 3.74
C CYS A 1125 -21.90 10.21 2.53
N GLU A 1126 -22.21 11.39 1.98
CA GLU A 1126 -21.55 11.96 0.81
C GLU A 1126 -21.64 13.49 0.84
N ARG A 1127 -20.52 14.20 0.61
CA ARG A 1127 -20.50 15.68 0.73
C ARG A 1127 -21.35 16.42 -0.31
N SER A 1128 -21.56 15.80 -1.48
CA SER A 1128 -22.54 16.25 -2.48
C SER A 1128 -23.93 16.39 -1.86
N LEU A 1129 -24.34 15.37 -1.10
CA LEU A 1129 -25.65 15.30 -0.46
C LEU A 1129 -25.75 16.23 0.76
N GLU A 1130 -24.66 16.41 1.51
CA GLU A 1130 -24.59 17.44 2.56
C GLU A 1130 -24.79 18.85 1.99
N LEU A 1131 -24.06 19.17 0.91
CA LEU A 1131 -24.15 20.47 0.26
C LEU A 1131 -25.53 20.68 -0.36
N GLU A 1132 -26.11 19.63 -0.95
CA GLU A 1132 -27.48 19.64 -1.45
C GLU A 1132 -28.48 19.91 -0.32
N ALA A 1133 -28.32 19.28 0.85
CA ALA A 1133 -29.18 19.52 2.01
C ALA A 1133 -29.09 20.97 2.50
N VAL A 1134 -27.87 21.51 2.62
CA VAL A 1134 -27.65 22.91 3.03
C VAL A 1134 -28.18 23.89 2.00
N CYS A 1135 -27.85 23.74 0.73
CA CYS A 1135 -28.31 24.62 -0.34
C CYS A 1135 -29.84 24.58 -0.47
N THR A 1136 -30.45 23.38 -0.46
CA THR A 1136 -31.92 23.21 -0.48
C THR A 1136 -32.56 23.96 0.69
N SER A 1137 -31.95 23.89 1.87
CA SER A 1137 -32.46 24.57 3.06
C SER A 1137 -32.35 26.09 2.96
N LEU A 1138 -31.22 26.62 2.51
CA LEU A 1138 -30.99 28.07 2.39
C LEU A 1138 -31.76 28.68 1.21
N ASP A 1139 -31.89 27.97 0.08
CA ASP A 1139 -32.69 28.39 -1.07
C ASP A 1139 -34.17 28.47 -0.71
N TRP A 1140 -34.67 27.45 0.00
CA TRP A 1140 -36.01 27.47 0.55
C TRP A 1140 -36.20 28.61 1.54
N LEU A 1141 -35.23 28.83 2.44
CA LEU A 1141 -35.32 29.88 3.45
C LEU A 1141 -35.35 31.28 2.81
N ASP A 1142 -34.51 31.53 1.81
CA ASP A 1142 -34.53 32.78 1.03
C ASP A 1142 -35.86 32.97 0.29
N ALA A 1143 -36.54 31.90 -0.12
CA ALA A 1143 -37.86 31.98 -0.75
C ALA A 1143 -38.99 32.21 0.27
N ALA A 1144 -38.91 31.59 1.45
CA ALA A 1144 -39.92 31.67 2.49
C ALA A 1144 -39.93 33.02 3.24
N LEU A 1145 -38.78 33.71 3.30
CA LEU A 1145 -38.62 35.00 3.95
C LEU A 1145 -38.70 36.20 2.99
N ARG A 1146 -38.93 35.96 1.69
CA ARG A 1146 -39.25 36.98 0.68
C ARG A 1146 -40.75 37.21 0.64
#